data_AF-A0AA39MC60-F1
#
_entry.id   AF-A0AA39MC60-F1
#
_cell.length_a   1.000
_cell.length_b   1.000
_cell.length_c   1.000
_cell.angle_alpha   90.00
_cell.angle_beta   90.00
_cell.angle_gamma   90.00
#
_symmetry.space_group_name_H-M   'P 1'
#
loop_
_entity.id
_entity.type
_entity.pdbx_description
1 polymer ?
#
loop_
_entity_poly.entity_id
_entity_poly.type
_entity_poly.pdbx_seq_one_letter_code
_entity_poly.pdbx_strand_id
1 'polypeptide(L)'
;MDPEQVEREAQAAALAQVAAMFQRPDQLEKLDALKKKAERKKAAVEAMLRTGVHSQLEGIRTAISHLRSAREDIAVVETEMEEIFEKLRPIPEMKAKMRKLSEAYTVHRQYAAAMVNLKHIFNIHETIEKTHEYIMEGKLLFAHKHIMELEQARDDLMLEVHKLPSERKEFDKNLLKNYFVDVEKLVADLGKQIWYILSRSLEAVRGQDAGQTQLVTALRIIEREERIDKYYVEHRASTGDFMPPGRPREWKKECFNVLERNVQHRVEGNQLEDRTINKSWLARYLEVCRRVIVEDLKVAKLAVVNCFPPHYQIYERFVQMYHNCVSRKLREIAQDKLEKNELVQLLNWVQNYGSDQMLGNPRLEINTAALLQDHPLLPRSTMNQLCERFVEITHRDIREWLEKTLVQEKDDWYKDVRPEGEGGYLYTQLPNILFGMIDDTVQVTKEISQDIIPGVVDACVDEFLAFANKYRDAAQAYRNKHFENRSNFTAFTHTMIAVANNLHVCIDQTDKLKKHIRLTMETDPGHVSSPIDTQPPSSPVATTSARSMSSIFGVQREELISKIDDLKKRWNVGLQSAVNALLEEVYSDVAGHLSSLMSKSWLDSRESIGTIVLTVKDYYEDHQHLRPQVRSLLLMDMQYKVVGEYLIAIDARRLIYQNYDERAKAANRLKQDAQEIDQLMQDLQKRADTELDKLTQVLEDIAEIIDLTDKSLLQLEVASFVRKYPDIHVDLLASLVQSREDIGRQEARLLAEEVLGHMKFHPRGDRSMVRLFQMCKQDGKRAIPLLEETMQNMFATLAMTTRAATAVE
;
A
#
# COMPACT_ATOMS: atom_id res chain seq x y z
N MET A 1 -17.17 -50.41 -58.83
CA MET A 1 -17.05 -51.70 -58.11
C MET A 1 -17.45 -52.77 -59.09
N ASP A 2 -16.64 -53.81 -59.22
CA ASP A 2 -17.00 -54.97 -60.04
C ASP A 2 -18.15 -55.72 -59.34
N PRO A 3 -19.38 -55.72 -59.90
CA PRO A 3 -20.55 -56.27 -59.23
C PRO A 3 -20.40 -57.76 -58.92
N GLU A 4 -19.67 -58.50 -59.76
CA GLU A 4 -19.44 -59.93 -59.54
C GLU A 4 -18.54 -60.20 -58.34
N GLN A 5 -17.56 -59.33 -58.07
CA GLN A 5 -16.67 -59.49 -56.93
C GLN A 5 -17.39 -59.21 -55.61
N VAL A 6 -18.20 -58.15 -55.58
CA VAL A 6 -19.00 -57.78 -54.40
C VAL A 6 -20.08 -58.84 -54.12
N GLU A 7 -20.69 -59.40 -55.15
CA GLU A 7 -21.66 -60.49 -54.99
C GLU A 7 -21.00 -61.76 -54.42
N ARG A 8 -19.80 -62.12 -54.89
CA ARG A 8 -19.05 -63.27 -54.34
C ARG A 8 -18.65 -63.06 -52.88
N GLU A 9 -18.19 -61.86 -52.51
CA GLU A 9 -17.85 -61.54 -51.11
C GLU A 9 -19.08 -61.55 -50.21
N ALA A 10 -20.21 -60.98 -50.67
CA ALA A 10 -21.46 -61.00 -49.94
C ALA A 10 -22.02 -62.42 -49.76
N GLN A 11 -21.94 -63.27 -50.80
CA GLN A 11 -22.32 -64.68 -50.71
C GLN A 11 -21.43 -65.44 -49.74
N ALA A 12 -20.11 -65.26 -49.79
CA ALA A 12 -19.18 -65.91 -48.88
C ALA A 12 -19.44 -65.51 -47.41
N ALA A 13 -19.70 -64.23 -47.14
CA ALA A 13 -20.05 -63.73 -45.82
C ALA A 13 -21.41 -64.27 -45.33
N ALA A 14 -22.42 -64.31 -46.20
CA ALA A 14 -23.74 -64.87 -45.88
C ALA A 14 -23.66 -66.37 -45.55
N LEU A 15 -22.87 -67.14 -46.32
CA LEU A 15 -22.59 -68.55 -46.06
C LEU A 15 -21.96 -68.77 -44.69
N ALA A 16 -20.92 -68.00 -44.34
CA ALA A 16 -20.29 -68.06 -43.03
C ALA A 16 -21.27 -67.73 -41.90
N GLN A 17 -22.14 -66.74 -42.11
CA GLN A 17 -23.15 -66.32 -41.13
C GLN A 17 -24.23 -67.38 -40.92
N VAL A 18 -24.71 -68.02 -41.99
CA VAL A 18 -25.69 -69.12 -41.91
C VAL A 18 -25.08 -70.35 -41.26
N ALA A 19 -23.84 -70.71 -41.61
CA ALA A 19 -23.13 -71.83 -40.99
C ALA A 19 -22.94 -71.64 -39.47
N ALA A 20 -22.71 -70.41 -39.01
CA ALA A 20 -22.61 -70.09 -37.59
C ALA A 20 -23.96 -70.19 -36.84
N MET A 21 -25.10 -70.05 -37.52
CA MET A 21 -26.43 -70.06 -36.90
C MET A 21 -27.01 -71.46 -36.66
N PHE A 22 -26.53 -72.49 -37.36
CA PHE A 22 -27.07 -73.86 -37.28
C PHE A 22 -25.96 -74.87 -36.93
N GLN A 23 -25.46 -74.82 -35.70
CA GLN A 23 -24.39 -75.73 -35.24
C GLN A 23 -24.91 -77.03 -34.60
N ARG A 24 -26.19 -77.09 -34.23
CA ARG A 24 -26.82 -78.28 -33.63
C ARG A 24 -28.19 -78.59 -34.28
N PRO A 25 -28.59 -79.88 -34.38
CA PRO A 25 -29.76 -80.29 -35.18
C PRO A 25 -31.10 -79.69 -34.71
N ASP A 26 -31.26 -79.44 -33.42
CA ASP A 26 -32.44 -78.84 -32.78
C ASP A 26 -32.67 -77.38 -33.21
N GLN A 27 -31.66 -76.70 -33.75
CA GLN A 27 -31.77 -75.30 -34.18
C GLN A 27 -32.46 -75.14 -35.54
N LEU A 28 -32.59 -76.22 -36.32
CA LEU A 28 -33.30 -76.24 -37.62
C LEU A 28 -34.81 -75.99 -37.49
N GLU A 29 -35.42 -76.24 -36.32
CA GLU A 29 -36.83 -75.91 -36.08
C GLU A 29 -37.11 -74.40 -36.22
N LYS A 30 -36.08 -73.56 -36.06
CA LYS A 30 -36.16 -72.09 -36.18
C LYS A 30 -35.91 -71.60 -37.62
N LEU A 31 -35.61 -72.48 -38.57
CA LEU A 31 -35.25 -72.13 -39.95
C LEU A 31 -36.35 -71.32 -40.65
N ASP A 32 -37.61 -71.73 -40.53
CA ASP A 32 -38.74 -71.03 -41.17
C ASP A 32 -38.93 -69.62 -40.62
N ALA A 33 -38.73 -69.42 -39.32
CA ALA A 33 -38.80 -68.10 -38.69
C ALA A 33 -37.65 -67.20 -39.15
N LEU A 34 -36.43 -67.75 -39.24
CA LEU A 34 -35.25 -67.02 -39.73
C LEU A 34 -35.35 -66.70 -41.23
N LYS A 35 -35.88 -67.62 -42.05
CA LYS A 35 -36.13 -67.41 -43.47
C LYS A 35 -37.16 -66.30 -43.69
N LYS A 36 -38.29 -66.31 -42.98
CA LYS A 36 -39.26 -65.20 -42.99
C LYS A 36 -38.64 -63.88 -42.54
N LYS A 37 -37.73 -63.90 -41.57
CA LYS A 37 -37.01 -62.69 -41.12
C LYS A 37 -36.03 -62.18 -42.18
N ALA A 38 -35.32 -63.07 -42.88
CA ALA A 38 -34.43 -62.72 -43.98
C ALA A 38 -35.20 -62.19 -45.20
N GLU A 39 -36.32 -62.81 -45.57
CA GLU A 39 -37.22 -62.34 -46.63
C GLU A 39 -37.79 -60.96 -46.31
N ARG A 40 -38.21 -60.71 -45.06
CA ARG A 40 -38.63 -59.37 -44.62
C ARG A 40 -37.51 -58.34 -44.71
N LYS A 41 -36.28 -58.71 -44.31
CA LYS A 41 -35.11 -57.83 -44.46
C LYS A 41 -34.79 -57.54 -45.92
N LYS A 42 -34.81 -58.55 -46.79
CA LYS A 42 -34.62 -58.39 -48.23
C LYS A 42 -35.68 -57.46 -48.83
N ALA A 43 -36.95 -57.71 -48.55
CA ALA A 43 -38.05 -56.87 -49.03
C ALA A 43 -37.94 -55.42 -48.52
N ALA A 44 -37.50 -55.21 -47.28
CA ALA A 44 -37.27 -53.87 -46.73
C ALA A 44 -36.10 -53.16 -47.44
N VAL A 45 -34.99 -53.85 -47.69
CA VAL A 45 -33.83 -53.30 -48.41
C VAL A 45 -34.17 -53.03 -49.88
N GLU A 46 -34.91 -53.92 -50.55
CA GLU A 46 -35.40 -53.71 -51.92
C GLU A 46 -36.37 -52.53 -52.02
N ALA A 47 -37.27 -52.36 -51.05
CA ALA A 47 -38.16 -51.21 -50.98
C ALA A 47 -37.38 -49.91 -50.74
N MET A 48 -36.38 -49.91 -49.85
CA MET A 48 -35.49 -48.77 -49.62
C MET A 48 -34.68 -48.42 -50.87
N LEU A 49 -34.10 -49.42 -51.56
CA LEU A 49 -33.37 -49.22 -52.81
C LEU A 49 -34.28 -48.70 -53.92
N ARG A 50 -35.47 -49.27 -54.10
CA ARG A 50 -36.43 -48.80 -55.12
C ARG A 50 -36.84 -47.35 -54.86
N THR A 51 -37.09 -46.99 -53.60
CA THR A 51 -37.45 -45.62 -53.21
C THR A 51 -36.26 -44.68 -53.40
N GLY A 52 -35.05 -45.09 -53.00
CA GLY A 52 -33.82 -44.31 -53.16
C GLY A 52 -33.44 -44.08 -54.62
N VAL A 53 -33.50 -45.12 -55.45
CA VAL A 53 -33.25 -45.02 -56.90
C VAL A 53 -34.31 -44.17 -57.59
N HIS A 54 -35.59 -44.33 -57.22
CA HIS A 54 -36.65 -43.49 -57.77
C HIS A 54 -36.46 -42.02 -57.39
N SER A 55 -36.10 -41.72 -56.14
CA SER A 55 -35.80 -40.35 -55.70
C SER A 55 -34.60 -39.74 -56.43
N GLN A 56 -33.54 -40.53 -56.67
CA GLN A 56 -32.37 -40.06 -57.42
C GLN A 56 -32.69 -39.84 -58.90
N LEU A 57 -33.44 -40.75 -59.52
CA LEU A 57 -33.87 -40.59 -60.92
C LEU A 57 -34.80 -39.39 -61.09
N GLU A 58 -35.73 -39.18 -60.16
CA GLU A 58 -36.60 -38.02 -60.19
C GLU A 58 -35.79 -36.74 -59.98
N GLY A 59 -34.86 -36.71 -59.02
CA GLY A 59 -33.95 -35.58 -58.82
C GLY A 59 -33.09 -35.26 -60.05
N ILE A 60 -32.56 -36.27 -60.74
CA ILE A 60 -31.82 -36.09 -62.01
C ILE A 60 -32.75 -35.57 -63.11
N ARG A 61 -33.98 -36.09 -63.20
CA ARG A 61 -34.96 -35.65 -64.18
C ARG A 61 -35.36 -34.20 -63.94
N THR A 62 -35.58 -33.79 -62.69
CA THR A 62 -35.86 -32.40 -62.33
C THR A 62 -34.65 -31.51 -62.64
N ALA A 63 -33.43 -31.96 -62.32
CA ALA A 63 -32.20 -31.21 -62.61
C ALA A 63 -32.00 -30.99 -64.12
N ILE A 64 -32.26 -31.99 -64.96
CA ILE A 64 -32.20 -31.87 -66.42
C ILE A 64 -33.30 -30.92 -66.93
N SER A 65 -34.50 -31.01 -66.36
CA SER A 65 -35.60 -30.09 -66.70
C SER A 65 -35.24 -28.64 -66.36
N HIS A 66 -34.68 -28.39 -65.18
CA HIS A 66 -34.21 -27.07 -64.76
C HIS A 66 -33.06 -26.57 -65.64
N LEU A 67 -32.11 -27.43 -66.02
CA LEU A 67 -31.02 -27.05 -66.93
C LEU A 67 -31.53 -26.67 -68.33
N ARG A 68 -32.55 -27.36 -68.84
CA ARG A 68 -33.17 -27.00 -70.11
C ARG A 68 -33.92 -25.67 -70.01
N SER A 69 -34.74 -25.50 -68.98
CA SER A 69 -35.45 -24.24 -68.71
C SER A 69 -34.46 -23.08 -68.58
N ALA A 70 -33.42 -23.22 -67.77
CA ALA A 70 -32.41 -22.19 -67.59
C ALA A 70 -31.71 -21.81 -68.90
N ARG A 71 -31.46 -22.78 -69.80
CA ARG A 71 -30.90 -22.47 -71.11
C ARG A 71 -31.87 -21.69 -72.00
N GLU A 72 -33.15 -22.03 -71.96
CA GLU A 72 -34.19 -21.28 -72.68
C GLU A 72 -34.36 -19.87 -72.09
N ASP A 73 -34.42 -19.75 -70.77
CA ASP A 73 -34.52 -18.48 -70.05
C ASP A 73 -33.33 -17.56 -70.36
N ILE A 74 -32.09 -18.11 -70.40
CA ILE A 74 -30.90 -17.34 -70.77
C ILE A 74 -31.00 -16.84 -72.21
N ALA A 75 -31.44 -17.68 -73.15
CA ALA A 75 -31.59 -17.27 -74.55
C ALA A 75 -32.66 -16.17 -74.71
N VAL A 76 -33.75 -16.24 -73.94
CA VAL A 76 -34.77 -15.18 -73.89
C VAL A 76 -34.16 -13.90 -73.34
N VAL A 77 -33.46 -13.95 -72.22
CA VAL A 77 -32.81 -12.77 -71.60
C VAL A 77 -31.78 -12.15 -72.53
N GLU A 78 -30.97 -12.94 -73.25
CA GLU A 78 -30.02 -12.44 -74.25
C GLU A 78 -30.75 -11.69 -75.38
N THR A 79 -31.85 -12.24 -75.88
CA THR A 79 -32.65 -11.62 -76.93
C THR A 79 -33.33 -10.34 -76.44
N GLU A 80 -33.90 -10.36 -75.24
CA GLU A 80 -34.52 -9.19 -74.60
C GLU A 80 -33.46 -8.10 -74.32
N MET A 81 -32.26 -8.48 -73.90
CA MET A 81 -31.15 -7.53 -73.72
C MET A 81 -30.75 -6.87 -75.04
N GLU A 82 -30.60 -7.64 -76.12
CA GLU A 82 -30.32 -7.07 -77.45
C GLU A 82 -31.44 -6.13 -77.89
N GLU A 83 -32.70 -6.49 -77.68
CA GLU A 83 -33.84 -5.63 -78.00
C GLU A 83 -33.84 -4.34 -77.16
N ILE A 84 -33.50 -4.41 -75.88
CA ILE A 84 -33.32 -3.25 -75.01
C ILE A 84 -32.16 -2.39 -75.54
N PHE A 85 -31.00 -2.96 -75.86
CA PHE A 85 -29.86 -2.22 -76.37
C PHE A 85 -30.19 -1.48 -77.68
N GLU A 86 -30.88 -2.13 -78.62
CA GLU A 86 -31.33 -1.48 -79.86
C GLU A 86 -32.37 -0.39 -79.60
N LYS A 87 -33.31 -0.59 -78.67
CA LYS A 87 -34.28 0.45 -78.26
C LYS A 87 -33.63 1.63 -77.53
N LEU A 88 -32.53 1.42 -76.80
CA LEU A 88 -31.77 2.46 -76.10
C LEU A 88 -30.79 3.20 -77.03
N ARG A 89 -30.37 2.59 -78.14
CA ARG A 89 -29.42 3.14 -79.13
C ARG A 89 -29.75 4.55 -79.64
N PRO A 90 -31.02 4.95 -79.89
CA PRO A 90 -31.37 6.30 -80.33
C PRO A 90 -31.53 7.34 -79.18
N ILE A 91 -31.45 6.94 -77.91
CA ILE A 91 -31.60 7.87 -76.76
C ILE A 91 -30.55 8.98 -76.73
N PRO A 92 -29.26 8.74 -77.03
CA PRO A 92 -28.26 9.81 -77.08
C PRO A 92 -28.60 10.89 -78.13
N GLU A 93 -29.10 10.49 -79.30
CA GLU A 93 -29.58 11.43 -80.31
C GLU A 93 -30.86 12.14 -79.87
N MET A 94 -31.78 11.44 -79.19
CA MET A 94 -32.97 12.05 -78.59
C MET A 94 -32.60 13.08 -77.52
N LYS A 95 -31.61 12.80 -76.67
CA LYS A 95 -31.06 13.74 -75.67
C LYS A 95 -30.46 14.97 -76.35
N ALA A 96 -29.78 14.80 -77.49
CA ALA A 96 -29.28 15.92 -78.29
C ALA A 96 -30.41 16.75 -78.91
N LYS A 97 -31.47 16.11 -79.44
CA LYS A 97 -32.67 16.79 -79.98
C LYS A 97 -33.46 17.53 -78.90
N MET A 98 -33.58 16.95 -77.71
CA MET A 98 -34.29 17.51 -76.55
C MET A 98 -33.45 18.51 -75.74
N ARG A 99 -32.23 18.83 -76.17
CA ARG A 99 -31.33 19.74 -75.44
C ARG A 99 -31.99 21.09 -75.15
N LYS A 100 -32.67 21.68 -76.14
CA LYS A 100 -33.40 22.95 -75.97
C LYS A 100 -34.54 22.87 -74.95
N LEU A 101 -35.23 21.73 -74.88
CA LEU A 101 -36.29 21.51 -73.90
C LEU A 101 -35.72 21.30 -72.49
N SER A 102 -34.60 20.58 -72.37
CA SER A 102 -33.89 20.41 -71.10
C SER A 102 -33.33 21.73 -70.57
N GLU A 103 -32.77 22.57 -71.46
CA GLU A 103 -32.33 23.93 -71.13
C GLU A 103 -33.52 24.79 -70.67
N ALA A 104 -34.64 24.77 -71.40
CA ALA A 104 -35.86 25.50 -71.02
C ALA A 104 -36.47 25.01 -69.70
N TYR A 105 -36.49 23.70 -69.44
CA TYR A 105 -36.95 23.12 -68.18
C TYR A 105 -36.06 23.53 -67.00
N THR A 106 -34.75 23.57 -67.21
CA THR A 106 -33.79 24.02 -66.18
C THR A 106 -34.05 25.48 -65.80
N VAL A 107 -34.22 26.34 -66.80
CA VAL A 107 -34.55 27.76 -66.59
C VAL A 107 -35.92 27.93 -65.92
N HIS A 108 -36.94 27.18 -66.34
CA HIS A 108 -38.26 27.20 -65.70
C HIS A 108 -38.18 26.77 -64.23
N ARG A 109 -37.42 25.72 -63.92
CA ARG A 109 -37.25 25.21 -62.56
C ARG A 109 -36.51 26.20 -61.65
N GLN A 110 -35.50 26.90 -62.16
CA GLN A 110 -34.84 27.99 -61.44
C GLN A 110 -35.82 29.12 -61.11
N TYR A 111 -36.61 29.57 -62.10
CA TYR A 111 -37.62 30.59 -61.87
C TYR A 111 -38.71 30.10 -60.92
N ALA A 112 -39.13 28.84 -61.01
CA ALA A 112 -40.09 28.28 -60.08
C ALA A 112 -39.56 28.30 -58.64
N ALA A 113 -38.31 27.89 -58.41
CA ALA A 113 -37.69 27.95 -57.08
C ALA A 113 -37.55 29.39 -56.56
N ALA A 114 -37.18 30.34 -57.44
CA ALA A 114 -37.12 31.76 -57.10
C ALA A 114 -38.51 32.36 -56.82
N MET A 115 -39.54 31.95 -57.57
CA MET A 115 -40.93 32.39 -57.41
C MET A 115 -41.56 31.84 -56.14
N VAL A 116 -41.28 30.59 -55.78
CA VAL A 116 -41.72 29.98 -54.51
C VAL A 116 -41.09 30.72 -53.32
N ASN A 117 -39.81 31.10 -53.44
CA ASN A 117 -39.08 31.80 -52.39
C ASN A 117 -39.15 33.34 -52.49
N LEU A 118 -39.96 33.87 -53.42
CA LEU A 118 -39.98 35.30 -53.77
C LEU A 118 -40.30 36.19 -52.56
N LYS A 119 -41.24 35.75 -51.72
CA LYS A 119 -41.61 36.47 -50.49
C LYS A 119 -40.43 36.65 -49.54
N HIS A 120 -39.58 35.63 -49.39
CA HIS A 120 -38.42 35.67 -48.52
C HIS A 120 -37.28 36.50 -49.12
N ILE A 121 -37.17 36.54 -50.45
CA ILE A 121 -36.20 37.39 -51.15
C ILE A 121 -36.59 38.89 -50.99
N PHE A 122 -37.85 39.26 -51.21
CA PHE A 122 -38.26 40.67 -51.10
C PHE A 122 -38.28 41.18 -49.66
N ASN A 123 -38.71 40.36 -48.69
CA ASN A 123 -38.90 40.78 -47.31
C ASN A 123 -37.72 40.40 -46.41
N ILE A 124 -36.54 40.13 -46.97
CA ILE A 124 -35.38 39.64 -46.21
C ILE A 124 -34.97 40.60 -45.09
N HIS A 125 -34.85 41.91 -45.38
CA HIS A 125 -34.42 42.92 -44.42
C HIS A 125 -35.44 43.08 -43.27
N GLU A 126 -36.74 43.18 -43.59
CA GLU A 126 -37.79 43.28 -42.58
C GLU A 126 -37.85 42.02 -41.69
N THR A 127 -37.68 40.84 -42.29
CA THR A 127 -37.67 39.58 -41.55
C THR A 127 -36.43 39.49 -40.65
N ILE A 128 -35.27 39.96 -41.12
CA ILE A 128 -34.04 39.99 -40.34
C ILE A 128 -34.18 40.91 -39.11
N GLU A 129 -34.69 42.13 -39.30
CA GLU A 129 -34.90 43.09 -38.20
C GLU A 129 -35.84 42.53 -37.14
N LYS A 130 -37.00 42.01 -37.55
CA LYS A 130 -37.97 41.35 -36.64
C LYS A 130 -37.38 40.15 -35.93
N THR A 131 -36.56 39.36 -36.63
CA THR A 131 -35.89 38.20 -36.03
C THR A 131 -34.88 38.65 -34.97
N HIS A 132 -34.14 39.72 -35.22
CA HIS A 132 -33.22 40.29 -34.25
C HIS A 132 -33.96 40.79 -33.00
N GLU A 133 -35.10 41.48 -33.16
CA GLU A 133 -35.97 41.89 -32.05
C GLU A 133 -36.44 40.68 -31.22
N TYR A 134 -36.90 39.60 -31.86
CA TYR A 134 -37.29 38.38 -31.14
C TYR A 134 -36.14 37.72 -30.37
N ILE A 135 -34.90 37.79 -30.87
CA ILE A 135 -33.72 37.31 -30.13
C ILE A 135 -33.50 38.18 -28.89
N MET A 136 -33.56 39.51 -29.04
CA MET A 136 -33.35 40.44 -27.92
C MET A 136 -34.44 40.34 -26.85
N GLU A 137 -35.69 40.07 -27.24
CA GLU A 137 -36.82 39.86 -26.33
C GLU A 137 -36.85 38.46 -25.68
N GLY A 138 -35.94 37.55 -26.05
CA GLY A 138 -35.93 36.17 -25.55
C GLY A 138 -37.02 35.27 -26.14
N LYS A 139 -37.69 35.69 -27.21
CA LYS A 139 -38.72 34.93 -27.95
C LYS A 139 -38.08 33.97 -28.95
N LEU A 140 -37.23 33.07 -28.45
CA LEU A 140 -36.30 32.28 -29.26
C LEU A 140 -36.97 31.34 -30.28
N LEU A 141 -38.17 30.81 -30.01
CA LEU A 141 -38.89 29.95 -30.96
C LEU A 141 -39.35 30.71 -32.21
N PHE A 142 -39.78 31.97 -32.04
CA PHE A 142 -40.20 32.81 -33.16
C PHE A 142 -38.98 33.24 -33.99
N ALA A 143 -37.89 33.61 -33.32
CA ALA A 143 -36.62 33.88 -33.99
C ALA A 143 -36.12 32.65 -34.78
N HIS A 144 -36.10 31.47 -34.16
CA HIS A 144 -35.68 30.23 -34.80
C HIS A 144 -36.55 29.88 -36.02
N LYS A 145 -37.86 30.07 -35.93
CA LYS A 145 -38.78 29.85 -37.06
C LYS A 145 -38.41 30.73 -38.26
N HIS A 146 -38.19 32.03 -38.05
CA HIS A 146 -37.82 32.94 -39.14
C HIS A 146 -36.44 32.62 -39.72
N ILE A 147 -35.47 32.27 -38.88
CA ILE A 147 -34.17 31.79 -39.34
C ILE A 147 -34.33 30.56 -40.22
N MET A 148 -35.10 29.56 -39.79
CA MET A 148 -35.33 28.32 -40.55
C MET A 148 -36.00 28.60 -41.90
N GLU A 149 -36.98 29.51 -41.96
CA GLU A 149 -37.62 29.92 -43.22
C GLU A 149 -36.64 30.61 -44.17
N LEU A 150 -35.78 31.49 -43.66
CA LEU A 150 -34.76 32.18 -44.45
C LEU A 150 -33.63 31.22 -44.90
N GLU A 151 -33.19 30.32 -44.03
CA GLU A 151 -32.21 29.28 -44.36
C GLU A 151 -32.77 28.32 -45.41
N GLN A 152 -34.03 27.88 -45.27
CA GLN A 152 -34.66 27.01 -46.27
C GLN A 152 -34.74 27.70 -47.64
N ALA A 153 -35.15 28.97 -47.69
CA ALA A 153 -35.18 29.73 -48.94
C ALA A 153 -33.79 29.85 -49.58
N ARG A 154 -32.77 30.14 -48.75
CA ARG A 154 -31.37 30.19 -49.18
C ARG A 154 -30.89 28.84 -49.74
N ASP A 155 -31.18 27.75 -49.01
CA ASP A 155 -30.67 26.42 -49.31
C ASP A 155 -31.36 25.81 -50.54
N ASP A 156 -32.66 26.07 -50.75
CA ASP A 156 -33.39 25.67 -51.96
C ASP A 156 -32.83 26.36 -53.20
N LEU A 157 -32.55 27.66 -53.14
CA LEU A 157 -31.91 28.41 -54.22
C LEU A 157 -30.50 27.88 -54.52
N MET A 158 -29.72 27.62 -53.46
CA MET A 158 -28.37 27.08 -53.61
C MET A 158 -28.35 25.66 -54.16
N LEU A 159 -29.33 24.81 -53.81
CA LEU A 159 -29.45 23.46 -54.35
C LEU A 159 -29.76 23.50 -55.86
N GLU A 160 -30.61 24.43 -56.30
CA GLU A 160 -30.89 24.59 -57.74
C GLU A 160 -29.66 25.10 -58.49
N VAL A 161 -28.90 26.07 -57.94
CA VAL A 161 -27.60 26.48 -58.51
C VAL A 161 -26.62 25.31 -58.53
N HIS A 162 -26.62 24.45 -57.50
CA HIS A 162 -25.73 23.31 -57.42
C HIS A 162 -26.00 22.28 -58.52
N LYS A 163 -27.26 22.07 -58.93
CA LYS A 163 -27.63 21.11 -59.96
C LYS A 163 -27.26 21.55 -61.38
N LEU A 164 -26.82 22.80 -61.58
CA LEU A 164 -26.45 23.32 -62.89
C LEU A 164 -25.07 22.85 -63.34
N PRO A 165 -24.93 22.35 -64.59
CA PRO A 165 -23.63 22.17 -65.23
C PRO A 165 -23.18 23.52 -65.81
N SER A 166 -22.61 24.41 -64.98
CA SER A 166 -22.17 25.75 -65.41
C SER A 166 -20.85 26.16 -64.74
N GLU A 167 -19.95 26.78 -65.51
CA GLU A 167 -18.69 27.38 -65.01
C GLU A 167 -18.95 28.56 -64.04
N ARG A 168 -20.14 29.17 -64.08
CA ARG A 168 -20.56 30.25 -63.17
C ARG A 168 -21.12 29.78 -61.82
N LYS A 169 -21.24 28.47 -61.61
CA LYS A 169 -21.81 27.86 -60.40
C LYS A 169 -21.18 28.40 -59.11
N GLU A 170 -19.88 28.66 -59.11
CA GLU A 170 -19.17 29.16 -57.94
C GLU A 170 -19.42 30.67 -57.69
N PHE A 171 -19.55 31.46 -58.75
CA PHE A 171 -19.92 32.87 -58.66
C PHE A 171 -21.34 33.05 -58.12
N ASP A 172 -22.30 32.28 -58.65
CA ASP A 172 -23.70 32.36 -58.25
C ASP A 172 -23.92 31.89 -56.79
N LYS A 173 -23.19 30.85 -56.36
CA LYS A 173 -23.15 30.44 -54.95
C LYS A 173 -22.61 31.55 -54.06
N ASN A 174 -21.51 32.20 -54.45
CA ASN A 174 -20.93 33.29 -53.67
C ASN A 174 -21.85 34.50 -53.59
N LEU A 175 -22.58 34.80 -54.67
CA LEU A 175 -23.60 35.86 -54.67
C LEU A 175 -24.72 35.55 -53.66
N LEU A 176 -25.27 34.33 -53.68
CA LEU A 176 -26.28 33.91 -52.71
C LEU A 176 -25.74 33.92 -51.28
N LYS A 177 -24.49 33.47 -51.07
CA LYS A 177 -23.84 33.51 -49.76
C LYS A 177 -23.73 34.94 -49.23
N ASN A 178 -23.32 35.88 -50.07
CA ASN A 178 -23.22 37.30 -49.70
C ASN A 178 -24.60 37.92 -49.43
N TYR A 179 -25.62 37.55 -50.22
CA TYR A 179 -26.97 38.07 -50.05
C TYR A 179 -27.60 37.63 -48.71
N PHE A 180 -27.37 36.38 -48.29
CA PHE A 180 -27.89 35.83 -47.04
C PHE A 180 -26.92 35.94 -45.85
N VAL A 181 -25.87 36.76 -45.93
CA VAL A 181 -24.82 36.85 -44.89
C VAL A 181 -25.37 37.25 -43.52
N ASP A 182 -26.40 38.10 -43.48
CA ASP A 182 -27.01 38.55 -42.23
C ASP A 182 -27.82 37.45 -41.53
N VAL A 183 -28.27 36.43 -42.28
CA VAL A 183 -28.89 35.23 -41.68
C VAL A 183 -27.87 34.44 -40.87
N GLU A 184 -26.62 34.34 -41.33
CA GLU A 184 -25.54 33.69 -40.56
C GLU A 184 -25.28 34.44 -39.24
N LYS A 185 -25.36 35.78 -39.24
CA LYS A 185 -25.24 36.60 -38.03
C LYS A 185 -26.39 36.33 -37.05
N LEU A 186 -27.63 36.28 -37.54
CA LEU A 186 -28.80 35.94 -36.71
C LEU A 186 -28.69 34.56 -36.07
N VAL A 187 -28.18 33.57 -36.82
CA VAL A 187 -27.92 32.23 -36.26
C VAL A 187 -26.87 32.28 -35.15
N ALA A 188 -25.79 33.05 -35.35
CA ALA A 188 -24.76 33.21 -34.34
C ALA A 188 -25.29 33.90 -33.06
N ASP A 189 -26.14 34.92 -33.21
CA ASP A 189 -26.75 35.64 -32.09
C ASP A 189 -27.80 34.79 -31.35
N LEU A 190 -28.62 34.02 -32.09
CA LEU A 190 -29.51 33.02 -31.49
C LEU A 190 -28.70 31.98 -30.70
N GLY A 191 -27.60 31.48 -31.29
CA GLY A 191 -26.67 30.57 -30.64
C GLY A 191 -26.15 31.13 -29.31
N LYS A 192 -25.64 32.38 -29.30
CA LYS A 192 -25.16 33.04 -28.07
C LYS A 192 -26.21 33.06 -26.96
N GLN A 193 -27.48 33.36 -27.28
CA GLN A 193 -28.57 33.35 -26.30
C GLN A 193 -28.86 31.94 -25.79
N ILE A 194 -28.87 30.93 -26.67
CA ILE A 194 -29.04 29.52 -26.29
C ILE A 194 -27.91 29.07 -25.35
N TRP A 195 -26.66 29.37 -25.69
CA TRP A 195 -25.50 29.02 -24.85
C TRP A 195 -25.52 29.72 -23.49
N TYR A 196 -25.99 30.97 -23.44
CA TYR A 196 -26.18 31.71 -22.18
C TYR A 196 -27.26 31.08 -21.28
N ILE A 197 -28.37 30.62 -21.87
CA ILE A 197 -29.42 29.92 -21.11
C ILE A 197 -28.88 28.58 -20.58
N LEU A 198 -28.16 27.82 -21.41
CA LEU A 198 -27.58 26.53 -21.04
C LEU A 198 -26.51 26.65 -19.96
N SER A 199 -25.67 27.69 -20.02
CA SER A 199 -24.65 27.96 -19.00
C SER A 199 -25.23 28.36 -17.65
N ARG A 200 -26.55 28.61 -17.57
CA ARG A 200 -27.28 28.87 -16.32
C ARG A 200 -28.26 27.76 -15.98
N SER A 201 -28.11 26.57 -16.55
CA SER A 201 -29.07 25.47 -16.42
C SER A 201 -29.34 25.06 -14.96
N LEU A 202 -28.31 25.06 -14.10
CA LEU A 202 -28.46 24.73 -12.68
C LEU A 202 -29.18 25.83 -11.89
N GLU A 203 -28.88 27.11 -12.16
CA GLU A 203 -29.50 28.25 -11.49
C GLU A 203 -30.93 28.52 -12.00
N ALA A 204 -31.15 28.37 -13.30
CA ALA A 204 -32.45 28.58 -13.96
C ALA A 204 -33.53 27.64 -13.41
N VAL A 205 -33.13 26.45 -12.98
CA VAL A 205 -34.02 25.43 -12.43
C VAL A 205 -34.27 25.63 -10.92
N ARG A 206 -33.36 26.33 -10.21
CA ARG A 206 -33.53 26.74 -8.79
C ARG A 206 -34.44 27.96 -8.61
N GLY A 207 -34.58 28.78 -9.66
CA GLY A 207 -35.34 30.03 -9.64
C GLY A 207 -36.83 29.88 -9.98
N GLN A 208 -37.44 30.97 -10.47
CA GLN A 208 -38.84 31.02 -10.91
C GLN A 208 -39.08 30.11 -12.15
N ASP A 209 -40.32 29.64 -12.34
CA ASP A 209 -40.77 28.75 -13.43
C ASP A 209 -40.37 29.20 -14.87
N ALA A 210 -40.12 30.51 -15.05
CA ALA A 210 -39.66 31.07 -16.31
C ALA A 210 -38.30 30.50 -16.76
N GLY A 211 -37.38 30.18 -15.84
CA GLY A 211 -36.05 29.66 -16.17
C GLY A 211 -36.08 28.25 -16.74
N GLN A 212 -36.91 27.37 -16.18
CA GLN A 212 -37.13 26.00 -16.70
C GLN A 212 -37.73 26.06 -18.11
N THR A 213 -38.69 26.96 -18.33
CA THR A 213 -39.34 27.14 -19.63
C THR A 213 -38.35 27.63 -20.70
N GLN A 214 -37.45 28.56 -20.34
CA GLN A 214 -36.39 29.04 -21.24
C GLN A 214 -35.40 27.92 -21.59
N LEU A 215 -35.00 27.10 -20.62
CA LEU A 215 -34.11 25.96 -20.85
C LEU A 215 -34.73 24.93 -21.79
N VAL A 216 -35.99 24.54 -21.55
CA VAL A 216 -36.73 23.62 -22.44
C VAL A 216 -36.87 24.21 -23.83
N THR A 217 -37.08 25.53 -23.94
CA THR A 217 -37.16 26.24 -25.22
C THR A 217 -35.85 26.15 -26.01
N ALA A 218 -34.71 26.40 -25.35
CA ALA A 218 -33.38 26.26 -25.95
C ALA A 218 -33.12 24.82 -26.43
N LEU A 219 -33.44 23.82 -25.60
CA LEU A 219 -33.27 22.40 -25.95
C LEU A 219 -34.17 21.95 -27.11
N ARG A 220 -35.39 22.46 -27.20
CA ARG A 220 -36.30 22.21 -28.34
C ARG A 220 -35.72 22.72 -29.65
N ILE A 221 -35.06 23.88 -29.62
CA ILE A 221 -34.38 24.42 -30.80
C ILE A 221 -33.21 23.50 -31.19
N ILE A 222 -32.38 23.08 -30.24
CA ILE A 222 -31.26 22.16 -30.49
C ILE A 222 -31.74 20.84 -31.11
N GLU A 223 -32.77 20.20 -30.55
CA GLU A 223 -33.33 18.96 -31.11
C GLU A 223 -33.89 19.14 -32.52
N ARG A 224 -34.40 20.34 -32.84
CA ARG A 224 -34.89 20.66 -34.17
C ARG A 224 -33.74 20.84 -35.16
N GLU A 225 -32.67 21.51 -34.74
CA GLU A 225 -31.45 21.69 -35.53
C GLU A 225 -30.76 20.36 -35.84
N GLU A 226 -30.65 19.46 -34.85
CA GLU A 226 -30.10 18.11 -35.05
C GLU A 226 -30.93 17.28 -36.04
N ARG A 227 -32.27 17.44 -36.03
CA ARG A 227 -33.15 16.78 -37.00
C ARG A 227 -32.92 17.30 -38.41
N ILE A 228 -32.69 18.60 -38.57
CA ILE A 228 -32.37 19.23 -39.86
C ILE A 228 -31.01 18.73 -40.36
N ASP A 229 -30.00 18.68 -39.49
CA ASP A 229 -28.68 18.14 -39.82
C ASP A 229 -28.78 16.68 -40.29
N LYS A 230 -29.51 15.85 -39.54
CA LYS A 230 -29.75 14.45 -39.89
C LYS A 230 -30.43 14.30 -41.25
N TYR A 231 -31.45 15.12 -41.53
CA TYR A 231 -32.12 15.11 -42.83
C TYR A 231 -31.14 15.36 -43.98
N TYR A 232 -30.29 16.38 -43.90
CA TYR A 232 -29.34 16.68 -44.97
C TYR A 232 -28.26 15.61 -45.10
N VAL A 233 -27.78 15.04 -43.99
CA VAL A 233 -26.79 13.95 -44.02
C VAL A 233 -27.36 12.69 -44.71
N GLU A 234 -28.60 12.30 -44.39
CA GLU A 234 -29.26 11.13 -45.00
C GLU A 234 -29.56 11.35 -46.49
N HIS A 235 -29.91 12.57 -46.90
CA HIS A 235 -30.29 12.88 -48.28
C HIS A 235 -29.10 13.30 -49.16
N ARG A 236 -27.90 13.41 -48.61
CA ARG A 236 -26.68 13.88 -49.30
C ARG A 236 -26.39 13.13 -50.60
N ALA A 237 -26.54 11.82 -50.62
CA ALA A 237 -26.34 11.00 -51.81
C ALA A 237 -27.39 11.28 -52.91
N SER A 238 -28.64 11.55 -52.51
CA SER A 238 -29.76 11.81 -53.42
C SER A 238 -29.75 13.22 -54.03
N THR A 239 -29.12 14.19 -53.36
CA THR A 239 -29.05 15.59 -53.78
C THR A 239 -27.79 15.94 -54.58
N GLY A 240 -27.02 14.94 -55.00
CA GLY A 240 -25.80 15.14 -55.79
C GLY A 240 -24.62 15.65 -54.95
N ASP A 241 -24.48 15.17 -53.71
CA ASP A 241 -23.45 15.59 -52.75
C ASP A 241 -23.56 17.06 -52.31
N PHE A 242 -24.75 17.64 -52.41
CA PHE A 242 -25.01 18.99 -51.92
C PHE A 242 -25.16 19.01 -50.39
N MET A 243 -24.43 19.92 -49.74
CA MET A 243 -24.58 20.27 -48.34
C MET A 243 -24.75 21.79 -48.20
N PRO A 244 -25.78 22.27 -47.48
CA PRO A 244 -25.89 23.68 -47.16
C PRO A 244 -24.66 24.23 -46.40
N PRO A 245 -24.27 25.50 -46.63
CA PRO A 245 -23.20 26.14 -45.87
C PRO A 245 -23.48 26.15 -44.36
N GLY A 246 -22.47 25.78 -43.57
CA GLY A 246 -22.55 25.77 -42.11
C GLY A 246 -23.29 24.57 -41.49
N ARG A 247 -23.64 23.56 -42.31
CA ARG A 247 -24.23 22.29 -41.86
C ARG A 247 -23.26 21.12 -42.08
N PRO A 248 -23.26 20.08 -41.22
CA PRO A 248 -24.01 19.97 -39.97
C PRO A 248 -23.50 20.95 -38.91
N ARG A 249 -24.40 21.43 -38.05
CA ARG A 249 -24.09 22.37 -36.96
C ARG A 249 -23.67 21.67 -35.67
N GLU A 250 -24.11 20.43 -35.43
CA GLU A 250 -23.81 19.65 -34.22
C GLU A 250 -24.11 20.39 -32.89
N TRP A 251 -25.22 21.13 -32.84
CA TRP A 251 -25.60 21.94 -31.66
C TRP A 251 -25.80 21.11 -30.38
N LYS A 252 -26.12 19.83 -30.49
CA LYS A 252 -26.17 18.92 -29.33
C LYS A 252 -24.79 18.69 -28.72
N LYS A 253 -23.76 18.55 -29.54
CA LYS A 253 -22.38 18.44 -29.07
C LYS A 253 -21.95 19.74 -28.38
N GLU A 254 -22.26 20.88 -28.99
CA GLU A 254 -21.95 22.18 -28.40
C GLU A 254 -22.74 22.45 -27.10
N CYS A 255 -23.99 21.99 -27.02
CA CYS A 255 -24.77 22.00 -25.78
C CYS A 255 -24.03 21.30 -24.64
N PHE A 256 -23.50 20.09 -24.89
CA PHE A 256 -22.73 19.38 -23.87
C PHE A 256 -21.42 20.08 -23.53
N ASN A 257 -20.73 20.67 -24.51
CA ASN A 257 -19.52 21.45 -24.26
C ASN A 257 -19.79 22.69 -23.37
N VAL A 258 -20.92 23.36 -23.58
CA VAL A 258 -21.32 24.53 -22.76
C VAL A 258 -21.64 24.10 -21.33
N LEU A 259 -22.33 22.97 -21.14
CA LEU A 259 -22.60 22.42 -19.82
C LEU A 259 -21.32 21.99 -19.11
N GLU A 260 -20.40 21.31 -19.80
CA GLU A 260 -19.11 20.93 -19.23
C GLU A 260 -18.28 22.16 -18.83
N ARG A 261 -18.24 23.20 -19.67
CA ARG A 261 -17.60 24.49 -19.33
C ARG A 261 -18.23 25.13 -18.10
N ASN A 262 -19.55 25.12 -17.96
CA ASN A 262 -20.20 25.63 -16.76
C ASN A 262 -19.78 24.85 -15.51
N VAL A 263 -19.80 23.51 -15.57
CA VAL A 263 -19.33 22.66 -14.47
C VAL A 263 -17.87 22.95 -14.12
N GLN A 264 -17.00 23.10 -15.13
CA GLN A 264 -15.61 23.47 -14.95
C GLN A 264 -15.46 24.81 -14.21
N HIS A 265 -16.15 25.86 -14.67
CA HIS A 265 -16.14 27.17 -14.01
C HIS A 265 -16.65 27.10 -12.57
N ARG A 266 -17.62 26.23 -12.28
CA ARG A 266 -18.12 26.03 -10.91
C ARG A 266 -17.12 25.30 -10.02
N VAL A 267 -16.33 24.36 -10.54
CA VAL A 267 -15.29 23.66 -9.77
C VAL A 267 -14.05 24.55 -9.58
N GLU A 268 -13.61 25.24 -10.61
CA GLU A 268 -12.40 26.07 -10.60
C GLU A 268 -12.62 27.45 -9.97
N GLY A 269 -13.78 28.08 -10.24
CA GLY A 269 -14.10 29.44 -9.79
C GLY A 269 -14.28 29.59 -8.27
N ASN A 270 -14.29 28.48 -7.53
CA ASN A 270 -14.35 28.46 -6.06
C ASN A 270 -12.97 28.59 -5.39
N GLN A 271 -11.87 28.59 -6.16
CA GLN A 271 -10.53 28.80 -5.62
C GLN A 271 -10.27 30.30 -5.39
N LEU A 272 -10.69 30.79 -4.22
CA LEU A 272 -10.57 32.21 -3.84
C LEU A 272 -9.27 32.57 -3.12
N GLU A 273 -8.61 31.57 -2.56
CA GLU A 273 -7.41 31.73 -1.71
C GLU A 273 -6.27 30.88 -2.29
N ASP A 274 -5.04 31.35 -2.13
CA ASP A 274 -3.82 30.59 -2.39
C ASP A 274 -2.98 30.45 -1.11
N ARG A 275 -1.85 29.76 -1.21
CA ARG A 275 -0.93 29.53 -0.09
C ARG A 275 -0.41 30.84 0.53
N THR A 276 -0.30 31.92 -0.24
CA THR A 276 0.21 33.20 0.26
C THR A 276 -0.80 33.92 1.14
N ILE A 277 -2.08 33.74 0.86
CA ILE A 277 -3.19 34.35 1.61
C ILE A 277 -3.55 33.50 2.84
N ASN A 278 -3.60 32.16 2.69
CA ASN A 278 -4.03 31.27 3.76
C ASN A 278 -3.29 29.92 3.72
N LYS A 279 -2.68 29.53 4.84
CA LYS A 279 -2.01 28.24 4.99
C LYS A 279 -2.95 27.03 4.83
N SER A 280 -4.25 27.22 5.01
CA SER A 280 -5.28 26.17 4.87
C SER A 280 -6.15 26.36 3.61
N TRP A 281 -5.62 27.03 2.57
CA TRP A 281 -6.35 27.31 1.33
C TRP A 281 -6.90 26.03 0.69
N LEU A 282 -6.11 24.93 0.67
CA LEU A 282 -6.50 23.70 0.00
C LEU A 282 -7.67 23.01 0.71
N ALA A 283 -7.63 22.86 2.03
CA ALA A 283 -8.76 22.33 2.81
C ALA A 283 -10.05 23.13 2.58
N ARG A 284 -9.97 24.46 2.57
CA ARG A 284 -11.13 25.34 2.33
C ARG A 284 -11.67 25.18 0.91
N TYR A 285 -10.78 25.18 -0.07
CA TYR A 285 -11.13 24.95 -1.47
C TYR A 285 -11.85 23.60 -1.66
N LEU A 286 -11.27 22.52 -1.13
CA LEU A 286 -11.81 21.17 -1.22
C LEU A 286 -13.18 21.02 -0.53
N GLU A 287 -13.40 21.70 0.60
CA GLU A 287 -14.69 21.73 1.30
C GLU A 287 -15.75 22.53 0.53
N VAL A 288 -15.38 23.66 -0.09
CA VAL A 288 -16.30 24.42 -0.96
C VAL A 288 -16.67 23.58 -2.19
N CYS A 289 -15.68 22.96 -2.84
CA CYS A 289 -15.90 22.04 -3.95
C CYS A 289 -16.86 20.91 -3.58
N ARG A 290 -16.65 20.26 -2.43
CA ARG A 290 -17.57 19.24 -1.91
C ARG A 290 -19.01 19.75 -1.85
N ARG A 291 -19.24 20.90 -1.20
CA ARG A 291 -20.60 21.45 -1.02
C ARG A 291 -21.27 21.74 -2.35
N VAL A 292 -20.55 22.43 -3.23
CA VAL A 292 -21.05 22.83 -4.56
C VAL A 292 -21.40 21.60 -5.41
N ILE A 293 -20.51 20.60 -5.49
CA ILE A 293 -20.75 19.37 -6.26
C ILE A 293 -22.00 18.65 -5.76
N VAL A 294 -22.12 18.44 -4.45
CA VAL A 294 -23.26 17.70 -3.87
C VAL A 294 -24.58 18.45 -4.05
N GLU A 295 -24.59 19.77 -3.87
CA GLU A 295 -25.79 20.60 -4.09
C GLU A 295 -26.19 20.65 -5.56
N ASP A 296 -25.23 20.79 -6.46
CA ASP A 296 -25.49 20.85 -7.90
C ASP A 296 -26.01 19.52 -8.43
N LEU A 297 -25.41 18.39 -8.03
CA LEU A 297 -25.89 17.06 -8.44
C LEU A 297 -27.28 16.74 -7.88
N LYS A 298 -27.62 17.21 -6.67
CA LYS A 298 -28.99 17.11 -6.13
C LYS A 298 -29.99 17.86 -7.02
N VAL A 299 -29.65 19.07 -7.44
CA VAL A 299 -30.49 19.89 -8.31
C VAL A 299 -30.58 19.29 -9.71
N ALA A 300 -29.46 18.78 -10.23
CA ALA A 300 -29.43 18.09 -11.52
C ALA A 300 -30.42 16.92 -11.53
N LYS A 301 -30.38 16.08 -10.50
CA LYS A 301 -31.26 14.92 -10.35
C LYS A 301 -32.74 15.29 -10.20
N LEU A 302 -33.04 16.22 -9.30
CA LEU A 302 -34.43 16.51 -8.92
C LEU A 302 -35.18 17.32 -9.97
N ALA A 303 -34.49 18.18 -10.73
CA ALA A 303 -35.17 19.20 -11.51
C ALA A 303 -34.59 19.40 -12.92
N VAL A 304 -33.27 19.30 -13.12
CA VAL A 304 -32.69 19.44 -14.47
C VAL A 304 -33.09 18.26 -15.37
N VAL A 305 -33.16 17.04 -14.83
CA VAL A 305 -33.62 15.84 -15.57
C VAL A 305 -34.99 16.06 -16.23
N ASN A 306 -35.89 16.81 -15.60
CA ASN A 306 -37.23 17.06 -16.13
C ASN A 306 -37.24 18.02 -17.34
N CYS A 307 -36.16 18.78 -17.55
CA CYS A 307 -36.04 19.73 -18.66
C CYS A 307 -35.43 19.08 -19.93
N PHE A 308 -34.66 18.00 -19.78
CA PHE A 308 -33.94 17.36 -20.88
C PHE A 308 -34.67 16.12 -21.43
N PRO A 309 -34.51 15.79 -22.72
CA PRO A 309 -35.03 14.55 -23.25
C PRO A 309 -34.42 13.30 -22.56
N PRO A 310 -35.19 12.22 -22.29
CA PRO A 310 -34.68 11.06 -21.56
C PRO A 310 -33.44 10.40 -22.18
N HIS A 311 -33.37 10.39 -23.52
CA HIS A 311 -32.25 9.81 -24.26
C HIS A 311 -30.94 10.61 -24.13
N TYR A 312 -30.96 11.79 -23.51
CA TYR A 312 -29.73 12.53 -23.19
C TYR A 312 -28.99 11.94 -22.00
N GLN A 313 -29.68 11.24 -21.08
CA GLN A 313 -29.09 10.72 -19.83
C GLN A 313 -28.34 11.82 -19.08
N ILE A 314 -29.02 12.96 -18.90
CA ILE A 314 -28.36 14.20 -18.49
C ILE A 314 -27.78 14.11 -17.08
N TYR A 315 -28.41 13.36 -16.18
CA TYR A 315 -27.93 13.20 -14.81
C TYR A 315 -26.60 12.45 -14.78
N GLU A 316 -26.52 11.32 -15.48
CA GLU A 316 -25.30 10.52 -15.61
C GLU A 316 -24.17 11.33 -16.25
N ARG A 317 -24.51 12.16 -17.25
CA ARG A 317 -23.55 13.09 -17.86
C ARG A 317 -23.06 14.16 -16.90
N PHE A 318 -23.94 14.76 -16.08
CA PHE A 318 -23.50 15.71 -15.05
C PHE A 318 -22.54 15.03 -14.07
N VAL A 319 -22.85 13.82 -13.60
CA VAL A 319 -21.95 13.05 -12.73
C VAL A 319 -20.57 12.86 -13.39
N GLN A 320 -20.53 12.48 -14.66
CA GLN A 320 -19.28 12.34 -15.42
C GLN A 320 -18.54 13.68 -15.60
N MET A 321 -19.24 14.76 -15.92
CA MET A 321 -18.66 16.10 -16.09
C MET A 321 -18.01 16.60 -14.80
N TYR A 322 -18.71 16.49 -13.66
CA TYR A 322 -18.18 16.86 -12.35
C TYR A 322 -16.97 16.00 -11.97
N HIS A 323 -17.07 14.68 -12.14
CA HIS A 323 -15.96 13.75 -11.88
C HIS A 323 -14.72 14.08 -12.72
N ASN A 324 -14.89 14.31 -14.02
CA ASN A 324 -13.80 14.65 -14.93
C ASN A 324 -13.15 15.99 -14.60
N CYS A 325 -13.94 17.02 -14.27
CA CYS A 325 -13.43 18.34 -13.89
C CYS A 325 -12.66 18.28 -12.56
N VAL A 326 -13.20 17.58 -11.56
CA VAL A 326 -12.50 17.34 -10.28
C VAL A 326 -11.21 16.58 -10.52
N SER A 327 -11.25 15.48 -11.28
CA SER A 327 -10.06 14.68 -11.58
C SER A 327 -8.98 15.52 -12.29
N ARG A 328 -9.35 16.37 -13.25
CA ARG A 328 -8.43 17.28 -13.93
C ARG A 328 -7.78 18.24 -12.94
N LYS A 329 -8.59 18.90 -12.11
CA LYS A 329 -8.11 19.88 -11.14
C LYS A 329 -7.23 19.26 -10.05
N LEU A 330 -7.58 18.08 -9.53
CA LEU A 330 -6.74 17.36 -8.58
C LEU A 330 -5.42 16.92 -9.20
N ARG A 331 -5.41 16.54 -10.48
CA ARG A 331 -4.17 16.22 -11.21
C ARG A 331 -3.26 17.44 -11.33
N GLU A 332 -3.81 18.63 -11.57
CA GLU A 332 -3.03 19.88 -11.57
C GLU A 332 -2.42 20.14 -10.18
N ILE A 333 -3.22 20.06 -9.12
CA ILE A 333 -2.74 20.26 -7.73
C ILE A 333 -1.68 19.21 -7.36
N ALA A 334 -1.83 17.96 -7.79
CA ALA A 334 -0.88 16.88 -7.52
C ALA A 334 0.48 17.07 -8.24
N GLN A 335 0.52 17.85 -9.33
CA GLN A 335 1.78 18.16 -10.04
C GLN A 335 2.60 19.24 -9.30
N ASP A 336 1.94 20.10 -8.53
CA ASP A 336 2.59 21.15 -7.76
C ASP A 336 3.41 20.60 -6.58
N LYS A 337 4.29 21.45 -6.05
CA LYS A 337 5.06 21.16 -4.84
C LYS A 337 4.20 21.41 -3.60
N LEU A 338 3.56 20.36 -3.12
CA LEU A 338 2.69 20.37 -1.95
C LEU A 338 3.50 20.30 -0.64
N GLU A 339 3.04 21.03 0.37
CA GLU A 339 3.49 20.91 1.76
C GLU A 339 2.86 19.67 2.44
N LYS A 340 3.40 19.25 3.59
CA LYS A 340 2.94 18.03 4.29
C LYS A 340 1.44 18.07 4.59
N ASN A 341 0.95 19.20 5.12
CA ASN A 341 -0.46 19.41 5.43
C ASN A 341 -1.35 19.37 4.17
N GLU A 342 -0.88 19.93 3.05
CA GLU A 342 -1.60 19.91 1.78
C GLU A 342 -1.64 18.50 1.17
N LEU A 343 -0.57 17.71 1.30
CA LEU A 343 -0.56 16.30 0.92
C LEU A 343 -1.58 15.50 1.71
N VAL A 344 -1.63 15.69 3.04
CA VAL A 344 -2.62 15.05 3.91
C VAL A 344 -4.04 15.43 3.47
N GLN A 345 -4.30 16.72 3.26
CA GLN A 345 -5.62 17.22 2.83
C GLN A 345 -6.05 16.64 1.48
N LEU A 346 -5.14 16.60 0.50
CA LEU A 346 -5.42 16.07 -0.84
C LEU A 346 -5.71 14.57 -0.78
N LEU A 347 -4.83 13.78 -0.15
CA LEU A 347 -4.97 12.33 -0.12
C LEU A 347 -6.20 11.89 0.68
N ASN A 348 -6.45 12.52 1.83
CA ASN A 348 -7.66 12.29 2.63
C ASN A 348 -8.93 12.60 1.82
N TRP A 349 -8.95 13.70 1.05
CA TRP A 349 -10.11 14.05 0.22
C TRP A 349 -10.35 13.04 -0.90
N VAL A 350 -9.28 12.54 -1.54
CA VAL A 350 -9.39 11.49 -2.57
C VAL A 350 -9.94 10.20 -1.99
N GLN A 351 -9.49 9.79 -0.81
CA GLN A 351 -9.99 8.60 -0.12
C GLN A 351 -11.47 8.75 0.26
N ASN A 352 -11.88 9.94 0.70
CA ASN A 352 -13.24 10.22 1.12
C ASN A 352 -14.19 10.66 0.00
N TYR A 353 -13.74 10.70 -1.26
CA TYR A 353 -14.57 11.11 -2.39
C TYR A 353 -15.79 10.22 -2.61
N GLY A 354 -15.65 8.92 -2.34
CA GLY A 354 -16.73 7.94 -2.42
C GLY A 354 -17.65 7.89 -1.19
N SER A 355 -17.37 8.68 -0.14
CA SER A 355 -18.11 8.63 1.13
C SER A 355 -19.50 9.29 1.06
N ASP A 356 -20.33 9.06 2.07
CA ASP A 356 -21.67 9.62 2.25
C ASP A 356 -21.69 11.17 2.26
N GLN A 357 -20.56 11.79 2.59
CA GLN A 357 -20.39 13.24 2.62
C GLN A 357 -20.14 13.86 1.23
N MET A 358 -19.86 13.02 0.22
CA MET A 358 -19.48 13.36 -1.15
C MET A 358 -20.42 12.67 -2.16
N LEU A 359 -19.88 11.95 -3.17
CA LEU A 359 -20.67 11.28 -4.19
C LEU A 359 -21.42 10.05 -3.66
N GLY A 360 -20.97 9.45 -2.55
CA GLY A 360 -21.65 8.33 -1.91
C GLY A 360 -22.93 8.72 -1.18
N ASN A 361 -23.29 10.01 -1.19
CA ASN A 361 -24.50 10.48 -0.53
C ASN A 361 -25.75 9.72 -1.03
N PRO A 362 -26.54 9.10 -0.12
CA PRO A 362 -27.68 8.28 -0.52
C PRO A 362 -28.72 8.99 -1.39
N ARG A 363 -28.83 10.32 -1.28
CA ARG A 363 -29.77 11.11 -2.10
C ARG A 363 -29.34 11.22 -3.57
N LEU A 364 -28.06 11.02 -3.86
CA LEU A 364 -27.54 11.05 -5.22
C LEU A 364 -27.80 9.70 -5.94
N GLU A 365 -27.80 8.57 -5.22
CA GLU A 365 -27.94 7.22 -5.79
C GLU A 365 -26.89 6.92 -6.88
N ILE A 366 -25.65 7.34 -6.65
CA ILE A 366 -24.52 7.09 -7.55
C ILE A 366 -23.80 5.82 -7.07
N ASN A 367 -23.55 4.88 -7.98
CA ASN A 367 -22.63 3.78 -7.70
C ASN A 367 -21.18 4.28 -7.81
N THR A 368 -20.69 4.86 -6.71
CA THR A 368 -19.33 5.44 -6.64
C THR A 368 -18.23 4.41 -6.80
N ALA A 369 -18.46 3.18 -6.33
CA ALA A 369 -17.49 2.10 -6.45
C ALA A 369 -17.21 1.74 -7.92
N ALA A 370 -18.26 1.58 -8.74
CA ALA A 370 -18.11 1.33 -10.17
C ALA A 370 -17.45 2.52 -10.90
N LEU A 371 -17.85 3.76 -10.56
CA LEU A 371 -17.27 4.97 -11.16
C LEU A 371 -15.77 5.07 -10.91
N LEU A 372 -15.32 4.83 -9.68
CA LEU A 372 -13.91 4.90 -9.29
C LEU A 372 -13.09 3.73 -9.83
N GLN A 373 -13.70 2.57 -10.06
CA GLN A 373 -13.06 1.42 -10.70
C GLN A 373 -12.74 1.71 -12.16
N ASP A 374 -13.70 2.28 -12.90
CA ASP A 374 -13.53 2.57 -14.33
C ASP A 374 -12.68 3.83 -14.56
N HIS A 375 -12.90 4.87 -13.74
CA HIS A 375 -12.28 6.18 -13.89
C HIS A 375 -11.79 6.69 -12.53
N PRO A 376 -10.59 6.30 -12.06
CA PRO A 376 -10.06 6.80 -10.79
C PRO A 376 -9.78 8.31 -10.84
N LEU A 377 -9.96 9.00 -9.71
CA LEU A 377 -9.71 10.46 -9.60
C LEU A 377 -8.26 10.82 -9.96
N LEU A 378 -7.31 10.06 -9.43
CA LEU A 378 -5.89 10.18 -9.69
C LEU A 378 -5.37 8.84 -10.21
N PRO A 379 -4.45 8.82 -11.19
CA PRO A 379 -3.76 7.61 -11.58
C PRO A 379 -3.05 6.96 -10.39
N ARG A 380 -2.98 5.62 -10.37
CA ARG A 380 -2.31 4.88 -9.28
C ARG A 380 -0.85 5.28 -9.12
N SER A 381 -0.16 5.60 -10.23
CA SER A 381 1.22 6.11 -10.20
C SER A 381 1.32 7.45 -9.47
N THR A 382 0.41 8.38 -9.71
CA THR A 382 0.36 9.68 -9.02
C THR A 382 0.05 9.50 -7.54
N MET A 383 -0.90 8.61 -7.19
CA MET A 383 -1.18 8.29 -5.78
C MET A 383 0.05 7.76 -5.05
N ASN A 384 0.78 6.81 -5.67
CA ASN A 384 2.01 6.27 -5.08
C ASN A 384 3.06 7.37 -4.89
N GLN A 385 3.28 8.23 -5.89
CA GLN A 385 4.23 9.35 -5.79
C GLN A 385 3.89 10.34 -4.67
N LEU A 386 2.61 10.66 -4.48
CA LEU A 386 2.17 11.55 -3.39
C LEU A 386 2.41 10.91 -2.02
N CYS A 387 2.12 9.62 -1.88
CA CYS A 387 2.39 8.84 -0.68
C CYS A 387 3.89 8.73 -0.38
N GLU A 388 4.73 8.43 -1.39
CA GLU A 388 6.20 8.41 -1.25
C GLU A 388 6.72 9.75 -0.77
N ARG A 389 6.28 10.86 -1.38
CA ARG A 389 6.64 12.22 -0.93
C ARG A 389 6.21 12.48 0.52
N PHE A 390 5.05 11.99 0.94
CA PHE A 390 4.61 12.11 2.33
C PHE A 390 5.54 11.36 3.30
N VAL A 391 5.93 10.13 2.94
CA VAL A 391 6.89 9.33 3.73
C VAL A 391 8.25 10.02 3.78
N GLU A 392 8.76 10.53 2.65
CA GLU A 392 10.03 11.27 2.58
C GLU A 392 10.04 12.53 3.44
N ILE A 393 8.98 13.34 3.39
CA ILE A 393 8.85 14.54 4.23
C ILE A 393 8.79 14.14 5.70
N THR A 394 8.02 13.10 6.03
CA THR A 394 7.91 12.58 7.40
C THR A 394 9.26 12.11 7.92
N HIS A 395 10.02 11.36 7.14
CA HIS A 395 11.38 10.93 7.48
C HIS A 395 12.30 12.11 7.79
N ARG A 396 12.25 13.19 6.98
CA ARG A 396 13.01 14.42 7.26
C ARG A 396 12.56 15.13 8.54
N ASP A 397 11.26 15.29 8.76
CA ASP A 397 10.72 15.95 9.95
C ASP A 397 11.15 15.23 11.23
N ILE A 398 11.08 13.88 11.21
CA ILE A 398 11.50 13.01 12.31
C ILE A 398 12.99 13.22 12.61
N ARG A 399 13.84 13.20 11.58
CA ARG A 399 15.28 13.42 11.72
C ARG A 399 15.59 14.77 12.38
N GLU A 400 15.02 15.86 11.87
CA GLU A 400 15.26 17.21 12.39
C GLU A 400 14.80 17.34 13.85
N TRP A 401 13.67 16.71 14.18
CA TRP A 401 13.12 16.74 15.52
C TRP A 401 13.95 15.90 16.51
N LEU A 402 14.43 14.72 16.10
CA LEU A 402 15.34 13.88 16.88
C LEU A 402 16.68 14.56 17.13
N GLU A 403 17.21 15.28 16.14
CA GLU A 403 18.44 16.06 16.31
C GLU A 403 18.27 17.18 17.34
N LYS A 404 17.16 17.93 17.28
CA LYS A 404 16.83 18.95 18.29
C LYS A 404 16.66 18.36 19.69
N THR A 405 15.99 17.20 19.78
CA THR A 405 15.80 16.48 21.05
C THR A 405 17.14 16.05 21.65
N LEU A 406 18.07 15.51 20.84
CA LEU A 406 19.40 15.14 21.32
C LEU A 406 20.20 16.35 21.79
N VAL A 407 20.12 17.48 21.07
CA VAL A 407 20.79 18.72 21.46
C VAL A 407 20.26 19.21 22.80
N GLN A 408 18.94 19.16 23.01
CA GLN A 408 18.32 19.54 24.29
C GLN A 408 18.78 18.63 25.44
N GLU A 409 18.73 17.31 25.26
CA GLU A 409 19.21 16.34 26.27
C GLU A 409 20.67 16.63 26.66
N LYS A 410 21.55 16.85 25.67
CA LYS A 410 22.95 17.20 25.95
C LYS A 410 23.10 18.53 26.68
N ASP A 411 22.33 19.54 26.31
CA ASP A 411 22.39 20.84 26.97
C ASP A 411 22.01 20.72 28.45
N ASP A 412 20.97 19.93 28.75
CA ASP A 412 20.54 19.64 30.11
C ASP A 412 21.61 18.89 30.92
N TRP A 413 22.27 17.87 30.32
CA TRP A 413 23.35 17.13 30.97
C TRP A 413 24.56 18.01 31.32
N TYR A 414 24.96 18.90 30.40
CA TYR A 414 26.14 19.76 30.57
C TYR A 414 25.87 20.98 31.48
N LYS A 415 24.60 21.28 31.77
CA LYS A 415 24.18 22.34 32.69
C LYS A 415 23.83 21.83 34.09
N ASP A 416 24.08 20.54 34.38
CA ASP A 416 23.70 19.88 35.64
C ASP A 416 22.21 20.03 35.96
N VAL A 417 21.35 20.03 34.93
CA VAL A 417 19.89 20.02 35.13
C VAL A 417 19.52 18.68 35.73
N ARG A 418 18.98 18.70 36.96
CA ARG A 418 18.62 17.48 37.67
C ARG A 418 17.43 16.79 36.96
N PRO A 419 17.54 15.49 36.61
CA PRO A 419 16.45 14.75 36.01
C PRO A 419 15.20 14.70 36.89
N GLU A 420 14.04 14.54 36.26
CA GLU A 420 12.75 14.49 36.96
C GLU A 420 12.54 13.11 37.60
N GLY A 421 11.93 13.09 38.79
CA GLY A 421 11.60 11.86 39.51
C GLY A 421 10.12 11.54 39.44
N GLU A 422 9.74 10.39 38.88
CA GLU A 422 8.38 9.85 38.93
C GLU A 422 8.40 8.44 39.54
N GLY A 423 7.52 8.17 40.49
CA GLY A 423 7.45 6.86 41.16
C GLY A 423 8.72 6.45 41.92
N GLY A 424 9.58 7.42 42.27
CA GLY A 424 10.87 7.17 42.93
C GLY A 424 12.03 6.85 41.97
N TYR A 425 11.81 6.85 40.66
CA TYR A 425 12.85 6.66 39.65
C TYR A 425 13.10 7.94 38.85
N LEU A 426 14.33 8.12 38.36
CA LEU A 426 14.71 9.30 37.58
C LEU A 426 14.58 9.05 36.07
N TYR A 427 14.04 10.03 35.34
CA TYR A 427 13.82 9.97 33.90
C TYR A 427 14.04 11.33 33.23
N THR A 428 14.04 11.31 31.90
CA THR A 428 13.74 12.50 31.11
C THR A 428 12.50 12.23 30.25
N GLN A 429 11.99 13.26 29.57
CA GLN A 429 10.83 13.12 28.68
C GLN A 429 11.14 12.35 27.39
N LEU A 430 12.40 11.96 27.16
CA LEU A 430 12.86 11.33 25.93
C LEU A 430 12.02 10.11 25.49
N PRO A 431 11.73 9.10 26.32
CA PRO A 431 10.98 7.94 25.85
C PRO A 431 9.54 8.28 25.44
N ASN A 432 8.88 9.17 26.18
CA ASN A 432 7.51 9.62 25.88
C ASN A 432 7.49 10.41 24.57
N ILE A 433 8.47 11.29 24.39
CA ILE A 433 8.72 12.06 23.18
C ILE A 433 8.88 11.09 21.99
N LEU A 434 9.84 10.17 22.03
CA LEU A 434 10.11 9.23 20.92
C LEU A 434 8.86 8.45 20.51
N PHE A 435 8.25 7.70 21.43
CA PHE A 435 7.14 6.80 21.06
C PHE A 435 5.83 7.55 20.81
N GLY A 436 5.60 8.68 21.47
CA GLY A 436 4.47 9.58 21.16
C GLY A 436 4.54 10.11 19.72
N MET A 437 5.75 10.44 19.22
CA MET A 437 5.92 10.87 17.83
C MET A 437 5.56 9.77 16.82
N ILE A 438 5.87 8.50 17.11
CA ILE A 438 5.42 7.39 16.26
C ILE A 438 3.90 7.32 16.26
N ASP A 439 3.27 7.36 17.44
CA ASP A 439 1.81 7.25 17.59
C ASP A 439 1.08 8.39 16.86
N ASP A 440 1.53 9.64 17.03
CA ASP A 440 0.98 10.81 16.37
C ASP A 440 1.11 10.71 14.83
N THR A 441 2.28 10.28 14.35
CA THR A 441 2.53 10.15 12.92
C THR A 441 1.68 9.03 12.31
N VAL A 442 1.55 7.89 12.99
CA VAL A 442 0.67 6.80 12.59
C VAL A 442 -0.80 7.24 12.58
N GLN A 443 -1.22 8.06 13.55
CA GLN A 443 -2.60 8.56 13.62
C GLN A 443 -2.94 9.45 12.42
N VAL A 444 -2.06 10.38 12.06
CA VAL A 444 -2.23 11.20 10.84
C VAL A 444 -2.22 10.33 9.59
N THR A 445 -1.37 9.31 9.55
CA THR A 445 -1.26 8.40 8.40
C THR A 445 -2.54 7.57 8.20
N LYS A 446 -3.22 7.16 9.28
CA LYS A 446 -4.51 6.44 9.22
C LYS A 446 -5.62 7.24 8.54
N GLU A 447 -5.59 8.57 8.63
CA GLU A 447 -6.55 9.46 7.95
C GLU A 447 -6.32 9.56 6.43
N ILE A 448 -5.17 9.10 5.95
CA ILE A 448 -4.72 9.23 4.56
C ILE A 448 -4.80 7.90 3.82
N SER A 449 -4.20 6.86 4.39
CA SER A 449 -4.22 5.50 3.87
C SER A 449 -3.58 4.55 4.89
N GLN A 450 -4.22 3.41 5.11
CA GLN A 450 -3.66 2.36 5.96
C GLN A 450 -2.47 1.65 5.29
N ASP A 451 -2.39 1.67 3.96
CA ASP A 451 -1.38 0.95 3.19
C ASP A 451 0.04 1.54 3.36
N ILE A 452 0.14 2.81 3.75
CA ILE A 452 1.41 3.52 3.93
C ILE A 452 1.91 3.51 5.38
N ILE A 453 1.10 3.03 6.34
CA ILE A 453 1.49 2.92 7.76
C ILE A 453 2.80 2.13 7.91
N PRO A 454 3.01 0.97 7.24
CA PRO A 454 4.27 0.25 7.34
C PRO A 454 5.47 1.07 6.87
N GLY A 455 5.33 1.84 5.78
CA GLY A 455 6.39 2.71 5.27
C GLY A 455 6.73 3.87 6.20
N VAL A 456 5.73 4.45 6.86
CA VAL A 456 5.94 5.50 7.87
C VAL A 456 6.63 4.94 9.12
N VAL A 457 6.19 3.78 9.60
CA VAL A 457 6.80 3.13 10.77
C VAL A 457 8.24 2.71 10.46
N ASP A 458 8.52 2.21 9.26
CA ASP A 458 9.88 1.89 8.80
C ASP A 458 10.78 3.13 8.82
N ALA A 459 10.29 4.26 8.30
CA ALA A 459 10.98 5.54 8.35
C ALA A 459 11.27 6.01 9.80
N CYS A 460 10.31 5.83 10.72
CA CYS A 460 10.55 6.12 12.14
C CYS A 460 11.64 5.23 12.74
N VAL A 461 11.60 3.92 12.46
CA VAL A 461 12.56 2.94 12.99
C VAL A 461 13.97 3.22 12.46
N ASP A 462 14.12 3.56 11.18
CA ASP A 462 15.42 3.91 10.58
C ASP A 462 16.05 5.14 11.24
N GLU A 463 15.27 6.20 11.48
CA GLU A 463 15.77 7.37 12.18
C GLU A 463 16.04 7.10 13.66
N PHE A 464 15.28 6.20 14.31
CA PHE A 464 15.53 5.77 15.69
C PHE A 464 16.81 4.94 15.79
N LEU A 465 17.11 4.10 14.81
CA LEU A 465 18.38 3.35 14.73
C LEU A 465 19.58 4.29 14.68
N ALA A 466 19.49 5.37 13.90
CA ALA A 466 20.53 6.39 13.81
C ALA A 466 20.63 7.20 15.11
N PHE A 467 19.49 7.60 15.69
CA PHE A 467 19.43 8.34 16.94
C PHE A 467 19.98 7.51 18.12
N ALA A 468 19.69 6.22 18.21
CA ALA A 468 20.17 5.35 19.28
C ALA A 468 21.70 5.34 19.40
N ASN A 469 22.40 5.29 18.27
CA ASN A 469 23.86 5.39 18.25
C ASN A 469 24.32 6.77 18.70
N LYS A 470 23.73 7.85 18.16
CA LYS A 470 24.11 9.22 18.51
C LYS A 470 23.86 9.52 20.00
N TYR A 471 22.77 9.00 20.57
CA TYR A 471 22.43 9.16 21.99
C TYR A 471 23.44 8.44 22.88
N ARG A 472 23.78 7.18 22.55
CA ARG A 472 24.86 6.44 23.24
C ARG A 472 26.19 7.19 23.15
N ASP A 473 26.58 7.63 21.95
CA ASP A 473 27.86 8.31 21.75
C ASP A 473 27.93 9.65 22.50
N ALA A 474 26.80 10.36 22.59
CA ALA A 474 26.67 11.56 23.41
C ALA A 474 26.80 11.26 24.91
N ALA A 475 26.13 10.23 25.42
CA ALA A 475 26.25 9.79 26.81
C ALA A 475 27.69 9.34 27.14
N GLN A 476 28.34 8.63 26.21
CA GLN A 476 29.75 8.22 26.35
C GLN A 476 30.70 9.43 26.35
N ALA A 477 30.46 10.45 25.52
CA ALA A 477 31.24 11.68 25.53
C ALA A 477 31.06 12.47 26.84
N TYR A 478 29.83 12.51 27.36
CA TYR A 478 29.53 13.09 28.68
C TYR A 478 30.27 12.34 29.80
N ARG A 479 30.21 11.00 29.82
CA ARG A 479 31.02 10.14 30.71
C ARG A 479 32.51 10.48 30.61
N ASN A 480 33.08 10.47 29.40
CA ASN A 480 34.52 10.70 29.22
C ASN A 480 34.95 12.04 29.84
N LYS A 481 34.17 13.10 29.62
CA LYS A 481 34.45 14.44 30.16
C LYS A 481 34.26 14.52 31.69
N HIS A 482 33.37 13.71 32.27
CA HIS A 482 33.27 13.56 33.73
C HIS A 482 34.55 12.92 34.30
N PHE A 483 35.03 11.82 33.73
CA PHE A 483 36.22 11.13 34.24
C PHE A 483 37.54 11.85 33.93
N GLU A 484 37.58 12.77 32.96
CA GLU A 484 38.70 13.70 32.79
C GLU A 484 38.86 14.65 33.98
N ASN A 485 37.74 15.16 34.51
CA ASN A 485 37.71 15.96 35.72
C ASN A 485 36.33 15.84 36.39
N ARG A 486 36.27 15.10 37.52
CA ARG A 486 35.02 14.77 38.20
C ARG A 486 34.29 15.98 38.77
N SER A 487 34.97 17.12 38.91
CA SER A 487 34.35 18.39 39.29
C SER A 487 33.56 19.07 38.17
N ASN A 488 33.61 18.55 36.93
CA ASN A 488 32.94 19.15 35.78
C ASN A 488 31.42 19.05 35.86
N PHE A 489 30.89 17.97 36.45
CA PHE A 489 29.47 17.67 36.46
C PHE A 489 29.06 17.14 37.83
N THR A 490 28.30 17.95 38.55
CA THR A 490 27.84 17.63 39.92
C THR A 490 26.65 16.69 39.93
N ALA A 491 25.87 16.65 38.85
CA ALA A 491 24.69 15.80 38.71
C ALA A 491 24.96 14.51 37.90
N PHE A 492 26.23 14.13 37.71
CA PHE A 492 26.62 13.03 36.81
C PHE A 492 25.88 11.72 37.10
N THR A 493 25.90 11.24 38.35
CA THR A 493 25.26 9.98 38.77
C THR A 493 23.75 10.01 38.49
N HIS A 494 23.07 11.10 38.87
CA HIS A 494 21.64 11.28 38.64
C HIS A 494 21.29 11.28 37.14
N THR A 495 22.08 11.98 36.33
CA THR A 495 21.93 12.03 34.87
C THR A 495 22.13 10.66 34.24
N MET A 496 23.18 9.92 34.64
CA MET A 496 23.44 8.58 34.11
C MET A 496 22.38 7.56 34.53
N ILE A 497 21.80 7.69 35.72
CA ILE A 497 20.62 6.92 36.15
C ILE A 497 19.44 7.19 35.22
N ALA A 498 19.15 8.46 34.93
CA ALA A 498 18.06 8.82 34.02
C ALA A 498 18.29 8.30 32.60
N VAL A 499 19.52 8.41 32.07
CA VAL A 499 19.91 7.83 30.77
C VAL A 499 19.68 6.32 30.74
N ALA A 500 20.12 5.59 31.77
CA ALA A 500 19.93 4.14 31.86
C ALA A 500 18.43 3.77 31.94
N ASN A 501 17.66 4.48 32.77
CA ASN A 501 16.23 4.28 32.90
C ASN A 501 15.48 4.57 31.59
N ASN A 502 15.81 5.66 30.90
CA ASN A 502 15.25 6.01 29.60
C ASN A 502 15.51 4.92 28.55
N LEU A 503 16.74 4.43 28.46
CA LEU A 503 17.12 3.36 27.53
C LEU A 503 16.37 2.06 27.83
N HIS A 504 16.18 1.72 29.10
CA HIS A 504 15.34 0.58 29.49
C HIS A 504 13.86 0.77 29.11
N VAL A 505 13.29 1.97 29.28
CA VAL A 505 11.94 2.27 28.80
C VAL A 505 11.86 2.14 27.27
N CYS A 506 12.87 2.63 26.53
CA CYS A 506 12.93 2.48 25.08
C CYS A 506 12.95 1.01 24.64
N ILE A 507 13.64 0.13 25.37
CA ILE A 507 13.61 -1.32 25.11
C ILE A 507 12.19 -1.88 25.28
N ASP A 508 11.52 -1.57 26.40
CA ASP A 508 10.15 -2.02 26.69
C ASP A 508 9.15 -1.56 25.62
N GLN A 509 9.24 -0.28 25.22
CA GLN A 509 8.37 0.30 24.20
C GLN A 509 8.65 -0.24 22.80
N THR A 510 9.91 -0.52 22.47
CA THR A 510 10.29 -1.19 21.21
C THR A 510 9.69 -2.61 21.13
N ASP A 511 9.66 -3.34 22.25
CA ASP A 511 8.98 -4.65 22.31
C ASP A 511 7.46 -4.54 22.15
N LYS A 512 6.83 -3.51 22.71
CA LYS A 512 5.40 -3.23 22.51
C LYS A 512 5.11 -2.90 21.05
N LEU A 513 5.93 -2.05 20.42
CA LEU A 513 5.84 -1.71 19.00
C LEU A 513 5.96 -2.97 18.12
N LYS A 514 6.93 -3.85 18.41
CA LYS A 514 7.09 -5.14 17.73
C LYS A 514 5.84 -6.01 17.81
N LYS A 515 5.26 -6.13 19.01
CA LYS A 515 4.01 -6.90 19.22
C LYS A 515 2.85 -6.28 18.45
N HIS A 516 2.69 -4.97 18.48
CA HIS A 516 1.64 -4.25 17.77
C HIS A 516 1.74 -4.46 16.25
N ILE A 517 2.93 -4.36 15.67
CA ILE A 517 3.16 -4.59 14.23
C ILE A 517 2.86 -6.03 13.84
N ARG A 518 3.23 -7.01 14.67
CA ARG A 518 2.89 -8.42 14.44
C ARG A 518 1.38 -8.64 14.38
N LEU A 519 0.64 -8.10 15.35
CA LEU A 519 -0.82 -8.22 15.44
C LEU A 519 -1.54 -7.48 14.29
N THR A 520 -1.07 -6.29 13.94
CA THR A 520 -1.74 -5.42 12.95
C THR A 520 -1.53 -5.91 11.52
N MET A 521 -0.32 -6.38 11.19
CA MET A 521 0.01 -6.91 9.85
C MET A 521 -0.36 -8.38 9.68
N GLU A 522 -1.03 -9.02 10.63
CA GLU A 522 -1.55 -10.41 10.55
C GLU A 522 -2.91 -10.49 9.85
N THR A 523 -3.50 -9.34 9.51
CA THR A 523 -4.76 -9.25 8.76
C THR A 523 -4.51 -9.20 7.26
N ASP A 524 -3.95 -10.27 6.70
CA ASP A 524 -4.12 -10.61 5.29
C ASP A 524 -4.98 -11.89 5.25
N PRO A 525 -6.25 -11.85 4.78
CA PRO A 525 -7.15 -12.99 4.85
C PRO A 525 -6.81 -14.02 3.76
N GLY A 526 -5.75 -14.79 4.01
CA GLY A 526 -5.44 -16.04 3.32
C GLY A 526 -5.71 -17.20 4.26
N HIS A 527 -6.66 -18.07 3.89
CA HIS A 527 -7.03 -19.32 4.56
C HIS A 527 -7.84 -19.24 5.87
N VAL A 528 -9.16 -19.09 5.72
CA VAL A 528 -10.10 -19.89 6.52
C VAL A 528 -10.78 -20.88 5.58
N SER A 529 -10.29 -22.11 5.59
CA SER A 529 -10.98 -23.26 5.01
C SER A 529 -12.27 -23.52 5.80
N SER A 530 -13.43 -23.24 5.21
CA SER A 530 -14.71 -23.84 5.61
C SER A 530 -15.08 -24.95 4.62
N PRO A 531 -15.64 -26.08 5.09
CA PRO A 531 -15.86 -27.26 4.27
C PRO A 531 -17.19 -27.18 3.49
N ILE A 532 -17.12 -27.63 2.24
CA ILE A 532 -18.15 -28.37 1.48
C ILE A 532 -19.51 -27.67 1.33
N ASP A 533 -19.76 -27.15 0.12
CA ASP A 533 -21.01 -27.49 -0.57
C ASP A 533 -20.84 -27.47 -2.10
N THR A 534 -21.38 -28.50 -2.73
CA THR A 534 -21.19 -28.91 -4.12
C THR A 534 -22.13 -28.20 -5.09
N GLN A 535 -21.61 -27.47 -6.09
CA GLN A 535 -22.27 -27.27 -7.41
C GLN A 535 -21.26 -27.10 -8.56
N PRO A 536 -21.56 -27.57 -9.79
CA PRO A 536 -20.63 -27.65 -10.92
C PRO A 536 -20.56 -26.35 -11.78
N PRO A 537 -19.57 -26.20 -12.69
CA PRO A 537 -19.05 -24.91 -13.10
C PRO A 537 -19.72 -24.35 -14.37
N SER A 538 -19.95 -23.04 -14.38
CA SER A 538 -20.18 -22.26 -15.61
C SER A 538 -19.24 -21.05 -15.68
N SER A 539 -18.30 -21.12 -16.63
CA SER A 539 -17.56 -20.03 -17.28
C SER A 539 -16.53 -19.20 -16.47
N PRO A 540 -15.32 -18.95 -17.03
CA PRO A 540 -14.27 -18.23 -16.34
C PRO A 540 -14.45 -16.72 -16.55
N VAL A 541 -14.93 -16.01 -15.53
CA VAL A 541 -14.66 -14.56 -15.43
C VAL A 541 -13.44 -14.41 -14.54
N ALA A 542 -12.30 -14.11 -15.17
CA ALA A 542 -11.08 -13.74 -14.48
C ALA A 542 -11.35 -12.46 -13.67
N THR A 543 -11.66 -12.63 -12.39
CA THR A 543 -11.64 -11.55 -11.41
C THR A 543 -10.17 -11.35 -11.06
N THR A 544 -9.55 -10.37 -11.69
CA THR A 544 -8.26 -9.83 -11.26
C THR A 544 -8.49 -9.20 -9.89
N SER A 545 -8.31 -10.00 -8.84
CA SER A 545 -8.24 -9.53 -7.47
C SER A 545 -7.30 -8.33 -7.43
N ALA A 546 -7.81 -7.19 -6.99
CA ALA A 546 -7.02 -6.03 -6.66
C ALA A 546 -5.91 -6.47 -5.69
N ARG A 547 -4.67 -6.60 -6.18
CA ARG A 547 -3.51 -6.70 -5.31
C ARG A 547 -3.52 -5.46 -4.42
N SER A 548 -3.66 -5.70 -3.12
CA SER A 548 -3.55 -4.71 -2.05
C SER A 548 -2.34 -3.79 -2.32
N MET A 549 -2.52 -2.48 -2.09
CA MET A 549 -1.43 -1.51 -2.23
C MET A 549 -0.29 -1.77 -1.23
N SER A 550 -0.48 -2.66 -0.24
CA SER A 550 0.58 -3.15 0.65
C SER A 550 1.82 -3.66 -0.10
N SER A 551 1.65 -4.22 -1.31
CA SER A 551 2.74 -4.76 -2.14
C SER A 551 3.63 -3.69 -2.77
N ILE A 552 3.24 -2.42 -2.82
CA ILE A 552 4.00 -1.37 -3.53
C ILE A 552 4.92 -0.59 -2.61
N PHE A 553 4.52 -0.37 -1.35
CA PHE A 553 5.38 0.32 -0.37
C PHE A 553 6.48 -0.57 0.21
N GLY A 554 6.63 -1.81 -0.27
CA GLY A 554 7.87 -2.58 -0.26
C GLY A 554 8.40 -3.04 1.10
N VAL A 555 7.87 -2.54 2.22
CA VAL A 555 8.32 -2.94 3.55
C VAL A 555 7.85 -4.36 3.81
N GLN A 556 8.74 -5.32 3.59
CA GLN A 556 8.47 -6.68 4.01
C GLN A 556 8.38 -6.70 5.53
N ARG A 557 7.28 -7.25 6.05
CA ARG A 557 7.03 -7.36 7.48
C ARG A 557 8.24 -7.96 8.23
N GLU A 558 8.89 -8.96 7.65
CA GLU A 558 10.08 -9.59 8.23
C GLU A 558 11.27 -8.63 8.32
N GLU A 559 11.47 -7.79 7.32
CA GLU A 559 12.53 -6.78 7.30
C GLU A 559 12.30 -5.71 8.37
N LEU A 560 11.07 -5.19 8.48
CA LEU A 560 10.71 -4.22 9.52
C LEU A 560 10.88 -4.82 10.93
N ILE A 561 10.46 -6.06 11.13
CA ILE A 561 10.65 -6.77 12.40
C ILE A 561 12.15 -6.93 12.71
N SER A 562 12.97 -7.23 11.69
CA SER A 562 14.43 -7.32 11.84
C SER A 562 15.03 -5.98 12.25
N LYS A 563 14.64 -4.87 11.60
CA LYS A 563 15.09 -3.52 11.98
C LYS A 563 14.70 -3.15 13.41
N ILE A 564 13.49 -3.52 13.84
CA ILE A 564 13.04 -3.30 15.23
C ILE A 564 13.85 -4.14 16.23
N ASP A 565 14.22 -5.36 15.86
CA ASP A 565 15.12 -6.18 16.68
C ASP A 565 16.52 -5.56 16.78
N ASP A 566 17.04 -5.01 15.69
CA ASP A 566 18.30 -4.29 15.70
C ASP A 566 18.22 -2.99 16.51
N LEU A 567 17.09 -2.29 16.47
CA LEU A 567 16.85 -1.11 17.30
C LEU A 567 16.89 -1.46 18.78
N LYS A 568 16.22 -2.55 19.17
CA LYS A 568 16.27 -3.08 20.53
C LYS A 568 17.70 -3.43 20.95
N LYS A 569 18.51 -4.04 20.08
CA LYS A 569 19.93 -4.32 20.38
C LYS A 569 20.71 -3.03 20.62
N ARG A 570 20.52 -1.99 19.80
CA ARG A 570 21.21 -0.70 19.99
C ARG A 570 20.86 -0.03 21.32
N TRP A 571 19.59 -0.07 21.72
CA TRP A 571 19.18 0.41 23.04
C TRP A 571 19.83 -0.38 24.18
N ASN A 572 19.92 -1.70 24.06
CA ASN A 572 20.61 -2.54 25.05
C ASN A 572 22.10 -2.21 25.16
N VAL A 573 22.79 -2.01 24.03
CA VAL A 573 24.20 -1.58 24.04
C VAL A 573 24.36 -0.22 24.71
N GLY A 574 23.44 0.72 24.45
CA GLY A 574 23.39 2.01 25.16
C GLY A 574 23.20 1.84 26.66
N LEU A 575 22.23 1.01 27.07
CA LEU A 575 21.91 0.74 28.48
C LEU A 575 23.14 0.19 29.21
N GLN A 576 23.83 -0.78 28.60
CA GLN A 576 25.05 -1.37 29.16
C GLN A 576 26.18 -0.33 29.30
N SER A 577 26.35 0.55 28.31
CA SER A 577 27.31 1.65 28.39
C SER A 577 26.99 2.60 29.56
N ALA A 578 25.71 2.91 29.79
CA ALA A 578 25.27 3.75 30.91
C ALA A 578 25.46 3.07 32.28
N VAL A 579 25.10 1.78 32.40
CA VAL A 579 25.33 0.99 33.62
C VAL A 579 26.82 0.85 33.92
N ASN A 580 27.66 0.61 32.90
CA ASN A 580 29.11 0.56 33.07
C ASN A 580 29.69 1.90 33.53
N ALA A 581 29.14 3.04 33.10
CA ALA A 581 29.56 4.35 33.57
C ALA A 581 29.30 4.52 35.08
N LEU A 582 28.13 4.10 35.56
CA LEU A 582 27.78 4.10 36.99
C LEU A 582 28.69 3.15 37.79
N LEU A 583 28.92 1.93 37.26
CA LEU A 583 29.81 0.96 37.89
C LEU A 583 31.24 1.49 38.04
N GLU A 584 31.75 2.15 37.00
CA GLU A 584 33.09 2.70 36.99
C GLU A 584 33.25 3.87 37.95
N GLU A 585 32.21 4.67 38.15
CA GLU A 585 32.21 5.74 39.14
C GLU A 585 32.49 5.19 40.54
N VAL A 586 31.76 4.14 40.92
CA VAL A 586 31.98 3.43 42.20
C VAL A 586 33.36 2.78 42.23
N TYR A 587 33.73 2.05 41.16
CA TYR A 587 34.99 1.33 41.11
C TYR A 587 36.21 2.26 41.21
N SER A 588 36.17 3.44 40.59
CA SER A 588 37.25 4.43 40.66
C SER A 588 37.53 4.86 42.10
N ASP A 589 36.50 5.00 42.94
CA ASP A 589 36.66 5.39 44.35
C ASP A 589 37.19 4.27 45.24
N VAL A 590 36.87 3.01 44.90
CA VAL A 590 37.34 1.85 45.67
C VAL A 590 38.55 1.14 45.05
N ALA A 591 39.06 1.61 43.91
CA ALA A 591 40.12 0.94 43.14
C ALA A 591 41.39 0.70 43.97
N GLY A 592 41.77 1.65 44.83
CA GLY A 592 42.90 1.51 45.74
C GLY A 592 42.71 0.34 46.72
N HIS A 593 41.53 0.23 47.32
CA HIS A 593 41.17 -0.83 48.27
C HIS A 593 40.97 -2.19 47.60
N LEU A 594 40.45 -2.22 46.36
CA LEU A 594 40.38 -3.45 45.57
C LEU A 594 41.79 -3.97 45.23
N SER A 595 42.72 -3.06 44.94
CA SER A 595 44.12 -3.39 44.67
C SER A 595 44.91 -3.82 45.92
N SER A 596 44.35 -3.74 47.13
CA SER A 596 44.99 -4.20 48.37
C SER A 596 44.42 -5.51 48.90
N LEU A 597 43.29 -6.00 48.38
CA LEU A 597 42.72 -7.32 48.70
C LEU A 597 43.75 -8.43 48.48
N MET A 598 43.73 -9.52 49.26
CA MET A 598 44.69 -10.63 49.14
C MET A 598 46.17 -10.20 49.08
N SER A 599 46.53 -9.11 49.75
CA SER A 599 47.91 -8.68 49.96
C SER A 599 48.39 -9.08 51.36
N LYS A 600 49.64 -8.79 51.72
CA LYS A 600 50.12 -8.99 53.10
C LYS A 600 49.36 -8.12 54.11
N SER A 601 49.00 -6.88 53.74
CA SER A 601 48.25 -5.97 54.63
C SER A 601 46.78 -6.37 54.78
N TRP A 602 46.19 -7.03 53.78
CA TRP A 602 44.82 -7.56 53.85
C TRP A 602 44.65 -8.62 54.94
N LEU A 603 45.68 -9.46 55.18
CA LEU A 603 45.61 -10.51 56.19
C LEU A 603 45.40 -9.94 57.61
N ASP A 604 45.98 -8.77 57.87
CA ASP A 604 46.01 -8.12 59.18
C ASP A 604 44.98 -6.98 59.34
N SER A 605 44.38 -6.48 58.25
CA SER A 605 43.48 -5.32 58.28
C SER A 605 42.17 -5.56 57.53
N ARG A 606 41.05 -5.17 58.16
CA ARG A 606 39.70 -5.13 57.56
C ARG A 606 39.43 -3.84 56.76
N GLU A 607 40.35 -2.88 56.79
CA GLU A 607 40.13 -1.54 56.23
C GLU A 607 39.70 -1.57 54.76
N SER A 608 40.31 -2.44 53.94
CA SER A 608 40.02 -2.50 52.50
C SER A 608 38.57 -2.91 52.23
N ILE A 609 38.12 -4.04 52.80
CA ILE A 609 36.74 -4.51 52.59
C ILE A 609 35.72 -3.61 53.28
N GLY A 610 36.03 -3.08 54.47
CA GLY A 610 35.17 -2.15 55.19
C GLY A 610 34.88 -0.89 54.40
N THR A 611 35.90 -0.27 53.79
CA THR A 611 35.71 0.89 52.93
C THR A 611 34.93 0.56 51.67
N ILE A 612 35.23 -0.56 50.99
CA ILE A 612 34.47 -1.00 49.81
C ILE A 612 32.97 -1.11 50.13
N VAL A 613 32.63 -1.78 51.24
CA VAL A 613 31.24 -1.99 51.65
C VAL A 613 30.53 -0.67 51.96
N LEU A 614 31.19 0.24 52.68
CA LEU A 614 30.62 1.56 53.02
C LEU A 614 30.40 2.40 51.77
N THR A 615 31.41 2.51 50.89
CA THR A 615 31.31 3.31 49.66
C THR A 615 30.21 2.79 48.74
N VAL A 616 30.11 1.47 48.52
CA VAL A 616 29.03 0.90 47.69
C VAL A 616 27.65 1.19 48.30
N LYS A 617 27.53 1.15 49.62
CA LYS A 617 26.29 1.48 50.33
C LYS A 617 25.92 2.96 50.20
N ASP A 618 26.89 3.87 50.26
CA ASP A 618 26.65 5.31 50.08
C ASP A 618 26.16 5.62 48.65
N TYR A 619 26.79 5.04 47.63
CA TYR A 619 26.35 5.16 46.24
C TYR A 619 24.95 4.58 45.99
N TYR A 620 24.54 3.58 46.78
CA TYR A 620 23.21 2.99 46.63
C TYR A 620 22.08 3.96 46.93
N GLU A 621 22.32 4.99 47.76
CA GLU A 621 21.31 6.01 48.03
C GLU A 621 20.93 6.81 46.76
N ASP A 622 21.81 6.87 45.76
CA ASP A 622 21.45 7.37 44.43
C ASP A 622 20.92 6.23 43.54
N HIS A 623 21.60 5.08 43.50
CA HIS A 623 21.24 3.95 42.63
C HIS A 623 19.85 3.35 42.92
N GLN A 624 19.25 3.61 44.09
CA GLN A 624 17.87 3.22 44.36
C GLN A 624 16.87 3.85 43.38
N HIS A 625 17.23 4.96 42.74
CA HIS A 625 16.45 5.64 41.69
C HIS A 625 16.53 4.99 40.30
N LEU A 626 17.33 3.91 40.13
CA LEU A 626 17.26 3.06 38.95
C LEU A 626 15.99 2.20 38.98
N ARG A 627 15.43 1.94 37.79
CA ARG A 627 14.36 0.95 37.63
C ARG A 627 14.83 -0.41 38.17
N PRO A 628 13.95 -1.24 38.74
CA PRO A 628 14.34 -2.47 39.44
C PRO A 628 15.24 -3.39 38.59
N GLN A 629 14.90 -3.60 37.32
CA GLN A 629 15.69 -4.45 36.42
C GLN A 629 17.08 -3.87 36.15
N VAL A 630 17.19 -2.56 35.93
CA VAL A 630 18.47 -1.88 35.68
C VAL A 630 19.34 -1.87 36.94
N ARG A 631 18.71 -1.67 38.10
CA ARG A 631 19.36 -1.73 39.40
C ARG A 631 19.95 -3.11 39.67
N SER A 632 19.19 -4.18 39.41
CA SER A 632 19.68 -5.55 39.55
C SER A 632 20.87 -5.84 38.62
N LEU A 633 20.86 -5.32 37.39
CA LEU A 633 22.03 -5.42 36.50
C LEU A 633 23.28 -4.75 37.11
N LEU A 634 23.13 -3.51 37.60
CA LEU A 634 24.24 -2.78 38.23
C LEU A 634 24.77 -3.50 39.47
N LEU A 635 23.90 -3.96 40.36
CA LEU A 635 24.29 -4.71 41.57
C LEU A 635 25.01 -6.01 41.23
N MET A 636 24.52 -6.73 40.21
CA MET A 636 25.17 -7.95 39.76
C MET A 636 26.57 -7.67 39.19
N ASP A 637 26.71 -6.63 38.36
CA ASP A 637 28.01 -6.24 37.82
C ASP A 637 28.99 -5.71 38.90
N MET A 638 28.49 -5.05 39.94
CA MET A 638 29.26 -4.72 41.15
C MET A 638 29.74 -5.99 41.86
N GLN A 639 28.87 -6.98 42.04
CA GLN A 639 29.23 -8.25 42.68
C GLN A 639 30.30 -9.00 41.87
N TYR A 640 30.13 -9.09 40.54
CA TYR A 640 31.15 -9.64 39.65
C TYR A 640 32.50 -8.94 39.80
N LYS A 641 32.48 -7.61 39.90
CA LYS A 641 33.71 -6.83 40.00
C LYS A 641 34.42 -7.09 41.33
N VAL A 642 33.71 -7.01 42.45
CA VAL A 642 34.31 -7.22 43.78
C VAL A 642 34.84 -8.65 43.93
N VAL A 643 34.02 -9.67 43.65
CA VAL A 643 34.44 -11.09 43.76
C VAL A 643 35.54 -11.43 42.75
N GLY A 644 35.44 -10.90 41.53
CA GLY A 644 36.45 -11.09 40.49
C GLY A 644 37.82 -10.53 40.88
N GLU A 645 37.87 -9.38 41.56
CA GLU A 645 39.15 -8.83 42.03
C GLU A 645 39.82 -9.76 43.06
N TYR A 646 39.10 -10.49 43.92
CA TYR A 646 39.70 -11.52 44.79
C TYR A 646 40.30 -12.69 43.99
N LEU A 647 39.62 -13.14 42.93
CA LEU A 647 40.12 -14.24 42.10
C LEU A 647 41.35 -13.81 41.29
N ILE A 648 41.28 -12.65 40.64
CA ILE A 648 42.41 -12.05 39.91
C ILE A 648 43.61 -11.86 40.85
N ALA A 649 43.34 -11.39 42.06
CA ALA A 649 44.32 -11.18 43.12
C ALA A 649 45.03 -12.47 43.57
N ILE A 650 44.32 -13.58 43.75
CA ILE A 650 44.88 -14.89 44.10
C ILE A 650 45.89 -15.32 43.03
N ASP A 651 45.50 -15.25 41.75
CA ASP A 651 46.37 -15.65 40.65
C ASP A 651 47.57 -14.71 40.44
N ALA A 652 47.34 -13.40 40.57
CA ALA A 652 48.38 -12.39 40.33
C ALA A 652 49.43 -12.34 41.45
N ARG A 653 49.03 -12.47 42.71
CA ARG A 653 49.93 -12.30 43.86
C ARG A 653 50.56 -13.59 44.35
N ARG A 654 49.91 -14.74 44.15
CA ARG A 654 50.43 -16.09 44.52
C ARG A 654 51.02 -16.11 45.93
N LEU A 655 50.26 -15.61 46.90
CA LEU A 655 50.69 -15.57 48.30
C LEU A 655 50.99 -16.99 48.79
N ILE A 656 52.17 -17.19 49.37
CA ILE A 656 52.56 -18.45 50.01
C ILE A 656 52.59 -18.21 51.51
N TYR A 657 51.78 -18.96 52.26
CA TYR A 657 51.74 -18.89 53.71
C TYR A 657 52.91 -19.68 54.31
N GLN A 658 53.39 -19.29 55.48
CA GLN A 658 54.59 -19.91 56.08
C GLN A 658 54.26 -21.17 56.90
N ASN A 659 53.05 -21.25 57.43
CA ASN A 659 52.60 -22.32 58.30
C ASN A 659 51.07 -22.42 58.31
N TYR A 660 50.55 -23.47 58.95
CA TYR A 660 49.13 -23.72 59.08
C TYR A 660 48.38 -22.56 59.76
N ASP A 661 48.94 -21.94 60.81
CA ASP A 661 48.26 -20.85 61.52
C ASP A 661 48.04 -19.62 60.61
N GLU A 662 49.01 -19.29 59.75
CA GLU A 662 48.85 -18.25 58.73
C GLU A 662 47.80 -18.61 57.68
N ARG A 663 47.74 -19.88 57.24
CA ARG A 663 46.70 -20.37 56.32
C ARG A 663 45.31 -20.29 56.93
N ALA A 664 45.14 -20.81 58.14
CA ALA A 664 43.87 -20.79 58.86
C ALA A 664 43.40 -19.35 59.10
N LYS A 665 44.32 -18.43 59.41
CA LYS A 665 44.02 -17.00 59.51
C LYS A 665 43.57 -16.42 58.17
N ALA A 666 44.23 -16.75 57.07
CA ALA A 666 43.87 -16.27 55.73
C ALA A 666 42.52 -16.82 55.25
N ALA A 667 42.25 -18.11 55.47
CA ALA A 667 40.98 -18.73 55.18
C ALA A 667 39.84 -18.09 55.99
N ASN A 668 40.03 -17.85 57.29
CA ASN A 668 39.04 -17.17 58.11
C ASN A 668 38.80 -15.72 57.66
N ARG A 669 39.85 -14.97 57.29
CA ARG A 669 39.70 -13.62 56.71
C ARG A 669 38.89 -13.66 55.41
N LEU A 670 39.20 -14.57 54.49
CA LEU A 670 38.49 -14.69 53.22
C LEU A 670 37.00 -15.05 53.42
N LYS A 671 36.69 -15.95 54.37
CA LYS A 671 35.30 -16.26 54.76
C LYS A 671 34.57 -15.04 55.34
N GLN A 672 35.22 -14.26 56.21
CA GLN A 672 34.63 -13.03 56.76
C GLN A 672 34.34 -12.01 55.65
N ASP A 673 35.29 -11.76 54.77
CA ASP A 673 35.10 -10.85 53.64
C ASP A 673 33.96 -11.31 52.71
N ALA A 674 33.89 -12.61 52.42
CA ALA A 674 32.80 -13.20 51.62
C ALA A 674 31.43 -12.99 52.26
N GLN A 675 31.33 -13.16 53.58
CA GLN A 675 30.10 -12.91 54.35
C GLN A 675 29.72 -11.42 54.37
N GLU A 676 30.68 -10.51 54.48
CA GLU A 676 30.43 -9.07 54.43
C GLU A 676 29.89 -8.62 53.07
N ILE A 677 30.45 -9.16 51.98
CA ILE A 677 29.97 -8.90 50.62
C ILE A 677 28.56 -9.47 50.44
N ASP A 678 28.32 -10.70 50.90
CA ASP A 678 27.01 -11.36 50.83
C ASP A 678 25.95 -10.56 51.60
N GLN A 679 26.28 -10.12 52.82
CA GLN A 679 25.38 -9.30 53.65
C GLN A 679 25.09 -7.95 52.99
N LEU A 680 26.09 -7.29 52.41
CA LEU A 680 25.89 -6.06 51.64
C LEU A 680 24.91 -6.31 50.49
N MET A 681 25.17 -7.31 49.64
CA MET A 681 24.31 -7.59 48.49
C MET A 681 22.88 -7.91 48.90
N GLN A 682 22.68 -8.72 49.94
CA GLN A 682 21.36 -9.02 50.50
C GLN A 682 20.66 -7.75 51.02
N ASP A 683 21.37 -6.85 51.70
CA ASP A 683 20.79 -5.60 52.20
C ASP A 683 20.38 -4.65 51.07
N LEU A 684 21.18 -4.55 50.01
CA LEU A 684 20.85 -3.76 48.81
C LEU A 684 19.71 -4.40 48.00
N GLN A 685 19.58 -5.72 48.08
CA GLN A 685 18.58 -6.50 47.35
C GLN A 685 17.23 -6.58 48.05
N LYS A 686 17.13 -6.43 49.38
CA LYS A 686 15.84 -6.32 50.11
C LYS A 686 14.91 -5.24 49.55
N ARG A 687 15.46 -4.30 48.79
CA ARG A 687 14.76 -3.19 48.13
C ARG A 687 14.57 -3.42 46.62
N ALA A 688 14.90 -4.61 46.09
CA ALA A 688 14.83 -5.00 44.69
C ALA A 688 13.96 -6.26 44.47
N ASP A 689 13.31 -6.35 43.31
CA ASP A 689 12.31 -7.39 43.00
C ASP A 689 12.91 -8.66 42.37
N THR A 690 14.23 -8.84 42.38
CA THR A 690 14.91 -9.93 41.66
C THR A 690 15.97 -10.60 42.51
N GLU A 691 16.03 -11.92 42.45
CA GLU A 691 17.08 -12.71 43.10
C GLU A 691 18.44 -12.53 42.42
N LEU A 692 19.47 -12.18 43.19
CA LEU A 692 20.86 -12.12 42.73
C LEU A 692 21.56 -13.44 43.04
N ASP A 693 22.37 -13.94 42.11
CA ASP A 693 23.17 -15.14 42.38
C ASP A 693 24.25 -14.82 43.43
N LYS A 694 24.44 -15.75 44.38
CA LYS A 694 25.47 -15.65 45.42
C LYS A 694 26.84 -16.04 44.86
N LEU A 695 27.58 -15.05 44.33
CA LEU A 695 28.92 -15.26 43.79
C LEU A 695 29.97 -15.47 44.90
N THR A 696 29.73 -14.97 46.11
CA THR A 696 30.66 -15.06 47.24
C THR A 696 30.93 -16.49 47.69
N GLN A 697 30.06 -17.45 47.34
CA GLN A 697 30.26 -18.87 47.66
C GLN A 697 31.60 -19.41 47.13
N VAL A 698 32.07 -18.94 45.97
CA VAL A 698 33.37 -19.36 45.43
C VAL A 698 34.52 -19.00 46.36
N LEU A 699 34.43 -17.86 47.07
CA LEU A 699 35.46 -17.43 48.02
C LEU A 699 35.43 -18.25 49.30
N GLU A 700 34.24 -18.63 49.76
CA GLU A 700 34.07 -19.55 50.90
C GLU A 700 34.69 -20.92 50.60
N ASP A 701 34.40 -21.49 49.43
CA ASP A 701 34.93 -22.79 49.01
C ASP A 701 36.46 -22.74 48.75
N ILE A 702 36.98 -21.61 48.25
CA ILE A 702 38.42 -21.37 48.14
C ILE A 702 39.08 -21.39 49.53
N ALA A 703 38.43 -20.78 50.52
CA ALA A 703 38.94 -20.77 51.88
C ALA A 703 39.01 -22.18 52.50
N GLU A 704 38.12 -23.10 52.13
CA GLU A 704 38.18 -24.50 52.57
C GLU A 704 39.44 -25.22 52.07
N ILE A 705 39.88 -24.95 50.83
CA ILE A 705 41.13 -25.50 50.27
C ILE A 705 42.36 -24.97 51.03
N ILE A 706 42.35 -23.67 51.38
CA ILE A 706 43.44 -23.03 52.12
C ILE A 706 43.54 -23.59 53.54
N ASP A 707 42.39 -23.75 54.22
CA ASP A 707 42.29 -24.21 55.62
C ASP A 707 42.50 -25.71 55.81
N LEU A 708 42.47 -26.51 54.74
CA LEU A 708 42.58 -27.97 54.82
C LEU A 708 43.88 -28.39 55.55
N THR A 709 43.74 -29.10 56.66
CA THR A 709 44.87 -29.55 57.48
C THR A 709 45.64 -30.70 56.83
N ASP A 710 44.93 -31.68 56.29
CA ASP A 710 45.50 -32.93 55.79
C ASP A 710 45.85 -32.82 54.30
N LYS A 711 47.16 -32.85 54.00
CA LYS A 711 47.68 -32.84 52.62
C LYS A 711 47.16 -34.02 51.79
N SER A 712 46.91 -35.19 52.40
CA SER A 712 46.47 -36.38 51.68
C SER A 712 45.06 -36.24 51.08
N LEU A 713 44.24 -35.33 51.63
CA LEU A 713 42.89 -35.04 51.16
C LEU A 713 42.85 -33.91 50.11
N LEU A 714 43.97 -33.21 49.87
CA LEU A 714 44.01 -32.02 49.02
C LEU A 714 43.55 -32.31 47.59
N GLN A 715 43.98 -33.44 47.01
CA GLN A 715 43.54 -33.82 45.65
C GLN A 715 42.03 -34.05 45.58
N LEU A 716 41.43 -34.62 46.64
CA LEU A 716 40.00 -34.87 46.71
C LEU A 716 39.21 -33.56 46.82
N GLU A 717 39.64 -32.65 47.70
CA GLU A 717 38.98 -31.35 47.88
C GLU A 717 39.11 -30.47 46.62
N VAL A 718 40.29 -30.44 46.00
CA VAL A 718 40.50 -29.75 44.72
C VAL A 718 39.62 -30.35 43.62
N ALA A 719 39.45 -31.68 43.57
CA ALA A 719 38.53 -32.31 42.63
C ALA A 719 37.05 -31.99 42.92
N SER A 720 36.65 -31.90 44.18
CA SER A 720 35.31 -31.46 44.59
C SER A 720 35.05 -30.03 44.16
N PHE A 721 36.01 -29.13 44.41
CA PHE A 721 35.95 -27.73 44.02
C PHE A 721 35.82 -27.57 42.49
N VAL A 722 36.65 -28.26 41.70
CA VAL A 722 36.56 -28.22 40.24
C VAL A 722 35.24 -28.82 39.74
N ARG A 723 34.61 -29.76 40.48
CA ARG A 723 33.27 -30.26 40.13
C ARG A 723 32.22 -29.18 40.24
N LYS A 724 32.34 -28.33 41.26
CA LYS A 724 31.44 -27.19 41.49
C LYS A 724 31.74 -26.04 40.53
N TYR A 725 33.01 -25.84 40.17
CA TYR A 725 33.51 -24.76 39.32
C TYR A 725 34.36 -25.28 38.15
N PRO A 726 33.74 -25.97 37.17
CA PRO A 726 34.49 -26.61 36.09
C PRO A 726 35.15 -25.62 35.12
N ASP A 727 34.71 -24.36 35.12
CA ASP A 727 35.21 -23.30 34.25
C ASP A 727 36.39 -22.50 34.83
N ILE A 728 36.93 -22.90 36.00
CA ILE A 728 38.10 -22.26 36.59
C ILE A 728 39.35 -22.43 35.71
N HIS A 729 40.14 -21.36 35.57
CA HIS A 729 41.39 -21.41 34.83
C HIS A 729 42.47 -22.22 35.56
N VAL A 730 43.24 -23.01 34.79
CA VAL A 730 44.35 -23.82 35.32
C VAL A 730 45.33 -22.99 36.15
N ASP A 731 45.68 -21.79 35.68
CA ASP A 731 46.64 -20.92 36.38
C ASP A 731 46.08 -20.40 37.71
N LEU A 732 44.80 -20.03 37.75
CA LEU A 732 44.13 -19.62 38.99
C LEU A 732 44.06 -20.78 40.00
N LEU A 733 43.69 -21.98 39.54
CA LEU A 733 43.63 -23.17 40.39
C LEU A 733 45.03 -23.55 40.91
N ALA A 734 46.05 -23.50 40.06
CA ALA A 734 47.43 -23.77 40.47
C ALA A 734 47.93 -22.73 41.48
N SER A 735 47.64 -21.44 41.27
CA SER A 735 47.97 -20.36 42.20
C SER A 735 47.31 -20.54 43.57
N LEU A 736 46.04 -20.95 43.59
CA LEU A 736 45.32 -21.28 44.81
C LEU A 736 45.98 -22.43 45.57
N VAL A 737 46.24 -23.56 44.91
CA VAL A 737 46.86 -24.73 45.53
C VAL A 737 48.28 -24.41 46.03
N GLN A 738 49.04 -23.64 45.26
CA GLN A 738 50.39 -23.21 45.61
C GLN A 738 50.44 -22.25 46.81
N SER A 739 49.30 -21.72 47.26
CA SER A 739 49.29 -20.82 48.42
C SER A 739 49.70 -21.52 49.72
N ARG A 740 49.63 -22.85 49.76
CA ARG A 740 49.98 -23.65 50.93
C ARG A 740 51.49 -23.87 51.07
N GLU A 741 51.98 -23.87 52.31
CA GLU A 741 53.40 -24.11 52.63
C GLU A 741 53.89 -25.51 52.24
N ASP A 742 52.97 -26.48 52.17
CA ASP A 742 53.24 -27.90 51.99
C ASP A 742 53.17 -28.36 50.52
N ILE A 743 52.96 -27.45 49.56
CA ILE A 743 52.87 -27.74 48.12
C ILE A 743 53.87 -26.92 47.31
N GLY A 744 54.70 -27.61 46.52
CA GLY A 744 55.64 -26.97 45.59
C GLY A 744 54.95 -26.42 44.33
N ARG A 745 55.60 -25.48 43.64
CA ARG A 745 55.06 -24.88 42.39
C ARG A 745 54.74 -25.89 41.30
N GLN A 746 55.64 -26.86 41.05
CA GLN A 746 55.43 -27.91 40.05
C GLN A 746 54.30 -28.86 40.48
N GLU A 747 54.26 -29.23 41.76
CA GLU A 747 53.23 -30.09 42.35
C GLU A 747 51.83 -29.45 42.22
N ALA A 748 51.69 -28.15 42.53
CA ALA A 748 50.43 -27.42 42.38
C ALA A 748 49.94 -27.37 40.92
N ARG A 749 50.84 -27.13 39.96
CA ARG A 749 50.49 -27.07 38.54
C ARG A 749 50.07 -28.43 38.00
N LEU A 750 50.81 -29.48 38.34
CA LEU A 750 50.46 -30.85 37.94
C LEU A 750 49.11 -31.26 38.52
N LEU A 751 48.86 -30.98 39.80
CA LEU A 751 47.58 -31.27 40.44
C LEU A 751 46.42 -30.54 39.73
N ALA A 752 46.59 -29.26 39.43
CA ALA A 752 45.57 -28.48 38.73
C ALA A 752 45.29 -29.03 37.31
N GLU A 753 46.33 -29.34 36.54
CA GLU A 753 46.21 -29.90 35.18
C GLU A 753 45.59 -31.30 35.18
N GLU A 754 45.96 -32.15 36.14
CA GLU A 754 45.42 -33.51 36.32
C GLU A 754 43.92 -33.46 36.65
N VAL A 755 43.55 -32.71 37.70
CA VAL A 755 42.15 -32.60 38.14
C VAL A 755 41.28 -31.99 37.05
N LEU A 756 41.70 -30.88 36.41
CA LEU A 756 40.93 -30.29 35.30
C LEU A 756 40.90 -31.20 34.07
N GLY A 757 41.96 -31.97 33.83
CA GLY A 757 42.05 -32.97 32.76
C GLY A 757 41.01 -34.08 32.90
N HIS A 758 40.78 -34.57 34.12
CA HIS A 758 39.73 -35.55 34.43
C HIS A 758 38.31 -35.00 34.29
N MET A 759 38.17 -33.67 34.26
CA MET A 759 36.88 -32.97 34.27
C MET A 759 36.50 -32.41 32.90
N LYS A 760 37.30 -32.64 31.86
CA LYS A 760 37.09 -32.15 30.47
C LYS A 760 35.71 -32.46 29.86
N PHE A 761 34.98 -33.44 30.40
CA PHE A 761 33.65 -33.86 29.93
C PHE A 761 32.50 -33.53 30.91
N HIS A 762 32.76 -32.78 31.98
CA HIS A 762 31.69 -32.32 32.87
C HIS A 762 30.85 -31.21 32.19
N PRO A 763 29.54 -31.11 32.51
CA PRO A 763 28.73 -29.98 32.10
C PRO A 763 29.39 -28.67 32.53
N ARG A 764 29.29 -27.62 31.70
CA ARG A 764 29.72 -26.28 32.09
C ARG A 764 28.99 -25.86 33.37
N GLY A 765 29.69 -25.08 34.20
CA GLY A 765 29.16 -24.56 35.45
C GLY A 765 28.01 -23.60 35.23
N ASP A 766 27.46 -23.12 36.34
CA ASP A 766 26.41 -22.10 36.32
C ASP A 766 26.83 -20.88 35.47
N ARG A 767 25.88 -20.30 34.73
CA ARG A 767 26.10 -19.18 33.78
C ARG A 767 26.82 -18.02 34.46
N SER A 768 26.47 -17.76 35.71
CA SER A 768 27.06 -16.66 36.46
C SER A 768 28.51 -16.95 36.85
N MET A 769 28.83 -18.18 37.25
CA MET A 769 30.21 -18.59 37.53
C MET A 769 31.07 -18.64 36.25
N VAL A 770 30.52 -19.11 35.13
CA VAL A 770 31.19 -19.06 33.81
C VAL A 770 31.61 -17.63 33.48
N ARG A 771 30.71 -16.66 33.65
CA ARG A 771 31.00 -15.24 33.41
C ARG A 771 32.07 -14.71 34.36
N LEU A 772 31.97 -15.01 35.65
CA LEU A 772 32.94 -14.59 36.66
C LEU A 772 34.36 -15.06 36.29
N PHE A 773 34.54 -16.35 35.98
CA PHE A 773 35.85 -16.85 35.58
C PHE A 773 36.31 -16.25 34.26
N GLN A 774 35.45 -16.10 33.25
CA GLN A 774 35.81 -15.43 32.00
C GLN A 774 36.34 -14.01 32.22
N MET A 775 35.72 -13.22 33.09
CA MET A 775 36.16 -11.87 33.45
C MET A 775 37.52 -11.85 34.15
N CYS A 776 37.91 -12.93 34.81
CA CYS A 776 39.18 -13.04 35.54
C CYS A 776 40.38 -13.48 34.67
N LYS A 777 40.17 -13.88 33.42
CA LYS A 777 41.23 -14.41 32.55
C LYS A 777 42.18 -13.31 32.07
N GLN A 778 43.48 -13.43 32.34
CA GLN A 778 44.50 -12.41 32.05
C GLN A 778 44.96 -12.30 30.57
N ASP A 779 44.13 -12.68 29.59
CA ASP A 779 44.46 -12.51 28.17
C ASP A 779 44.13 -11.06 27.71
N GLY A 780 45.01 -10.12 28.04
CA GLY A 780 45.28 -8.95 27.21
C GLY A 780 44.11 -8.07 26.76
N LYS A 781 43.26 -7.61 27.69
CA LYS A 781 42.61 -6.27 27.73
C LYS A 781 41.63 -6.27 28.91
N ARG A 782 41.83 -5.36 29.87
CA ARG A 782 40.93 -5.13 31.02
C ARG A 782 39.60 -4.46 30.59
N ALA A 783 38.93 -5.02 29.58
CA ALA A 783 37.66 -4.53 29.06
C ALA A 783 36.60 -5.63 29.22
N ILE A 784 35.46 -5.24 29.78
CA ILE A 784 34.26 -6.07 29.88
C ILE A 784 33.88 -6.52 28.45
N PRO A 785 33.80 -7.83 28.14
CA PRO A 785 33.32 -8.29 26.84
C PRO A 785 31.91 -7.75 26.58
N LEU A 786 31.64 -7.27 25.36
CA LEU A 786 30.34 -6.76 24.94
C LEU A 786 29.23 -7.78 25.24
N LEU A 787 28.23 -7.31 25.97
CA LEU A 787 27.10 -8.02 26.58
C LEU A 787 25.96 -8.32 25.56
N GLU A 788 26.25 -8.74 24.33
CA GLU A 788 25.18 -8.98 23.34
C GLU A 788 24.48 -10.35 23.49
N GLU A 789 25.19 -11.44 23.76
CA GLU A 789 24.58 -12.79 23.72
C GLU A 789 23.89 -13.24 25.03
N THR A 790 24.24 -12.64 26.17
CA THR A 790 23.86 -13.22 27.48
C THR A 790 22.60 -12.57 28.09
N MET A 791 22.34 -11.29 27.81
CA MET A 791 21.18 -10.55 28.34
C MET A 791 19.88 -10.94 27.65
N GLN A 792 19.86 -11.21 26.34
CA GLN A 792 18.67 -11.76 25.66
C GLN A 792 18.15 -13.03 26.33
N ASN A 793 19.06 -13.81 26.92
CA ASN A 793 18.72 -15.04 27.62
C ASN A 793 18.45 -14.84 29.13
N MET A 794 19.04 -13.85 29.82
CA MET A 794 18.65 -13.53 31.21
C MET A 794 17.29 -12.84 31.30
N PHE A 795 16.99 -11.91 30.39
CA PHE A 795 15.66 -11.29 30.31
C PHE A 795 14.58 -12.29 29.88
N ALA A 796 14.92 -13.28 29.05
CA ALA A 796 13.99 -14.38 28.73
C ALA A 796 13.68 -15.24 29.95
N THR A 797 14.68 -15.57 30.78
CA THR A 797 14.46 -16.35 32.02
C THR A 797 13.73 -15.56 33.09
N LEU A 798 14.07 -14.27 33.27
CA LEU A 798 13.43 -13.38 34.25
C LEU A 798 11.98 -13.03 33.89
N ALA A 799 11.66 -12.87 32.60
CA ALA A 799 10.29 -12.70 32.13
C ALA A 799 9.45 -14.00 32.27
N MET A 800 10.09 -15.17 32.28
CA MET A 800 9.42 -16.45 32.56
C MET A 800 9.15 -16.65 34.05
N THR A 801 10.05 -16.23 34.94
CA THR A 801 9.83 -16.33 36.40
C THR A 801 8.79 -15.34 36.91
N THR A 802 8.68 -14.13 36.35
CA THR A 802 7.57 -13.20 36.69
C THR A 802 6.20 -13.65 36.16
N ARG A 803 6.16 -14.36 35.02
CA ARG A 803 4.92 -14.99 34.52
C ARG A 803 4.49 -16.20 35.33
N ALA A 804 5.43 -16.94 35.92
CA ALA A 804 5.12 -18.04 36.82
C ALA A 804 4.57 -17.54 38.18
N ALA A 805 5.05 -16.39 38.67
CA ALA A 805 4.55 -15.77 39.90
C ALA A 805 3.16 -15.13 39.77
N THR A 806 2.73 -14.75 38.55
CA THR A 806 1.39 -14.18 38.28
C THR A 806 0.36 -15.22 37.85
N ALA A 807 0.73 -16.50 37.75
CA ALA A 807 -0.17 -17.60 37.41
C ALA A 807 -0.68 -18.40 38.63
N VAL A 808 -0.45 -17.89 39.85
CA VAL A 808 -0.89 -18.51 41.12
C VAL A 808 -1.77 -17.55 41.97
N GLU A 809 -2.30 -16.49 41.39
CA GLU A 809 -3.42 -15.72 41.97
C GLU A 809 -4.69 -15.79 41.11
#